data_AF-A0AAD9FC69-F1
#
_entry.id   AF-A0AAD9FC69-F1
#
_cell.length_a   1.000
_cell.length_b   1.000
_cell.length_c   1.000
_cell.angle_alpha   90.00
_cell.angle_beta   90.00
_cell.angle_gamma   90.00
#
_symmetry.space_group_name_H-M   'P 1'
#
loop_
_entity.id
_entity.type
_entity.pdbx_description
1 polymer ?
#
loop_
_entity_poly.entity_id
_entity_poly.type
_entity_poly.pdbx_seq_one_letter_code
_entity_poly.pdbx_strand_id
1 'polypeptide(L)'
;SASSEIIPAFEKKLCAQIETFGIKACTEIESRNAAFIRNCPLYAMIGKHAVTVEVAPAAGPVVEKIEIEIQVGEKAAEKIIKVINMSEEEEVIEDKNVLMKLRKILVPGLKNRSSSSSSSSSSRSSLSSSASSKSSSSSSSERKSKMVDLLSPLSRASKRQRSSSSQSSSLSKQQLNEMKFMKNHVHQHALSTARASSKSSAYSFESIYNKAKYLAKAVSPALTILIRAVRADRKVQGYQIAAYFDRATSRLQLIFANLAEEDHYRICADGVMLSKNKLMAKVAWGIECKEYGTEITAETGVVGKNPAARVKVTWEKLPKSLKRYAKEISEYISRIAKEYGINLDKTKNIANEIKLSVAVASEKSLNIVMKTPKMTVYKLGANAAECALVKDTLITFNNRKYKNEMPLSCYQVLAQDCTSELKFIVLLKRDQAQEQNLINVKIADIDVDLYPKDNVIMVKVNGVEIPISNLPYQHPAGKIQIRQRGQGIALNAPSHGLQEVFLDQNALKVKVVDWMKGQTCGLCGKADGEVRQEFRTPNKRVTKDAVSYAHSWVVSGKSCRDASECYIKLESVKLEKQVMLHGQESKCYSVEPVLRCLPGCMPVRTTPVTVGYHCLPIDSNLNMSGSLSSIYEKSIDLRETAVAHLACRCTAQCA
;
A
#
# COMPACT_ATOMS: atom_id res chain seq x y z
N SER A 1 32.50 14.97 30.33
CA SER A 1 32.89 14.40 29.02
C SER A 1 32.30 13.01 28.89
N ALA A 2 31.23 12.85 28.10
CA ALA A 2 30.68 11.53 27.81
C ALA A 2 31.46 10.90 26.66
N SER A 3 31.89 9.64 26.81
CA SER A 3 32.49 8.87 25.73
C SER A 3 31.46 8.62 24.63
N SER A 4 31.78 9.01 23.40
CA SER A 4 30.95 8.70 22.24
C SER A 4 31.08 7.22 21.91
N GLU A 5 30.03 6.44 22.18
CA GLU A 5 29.95 5.08 21.64
C GLU A 5 30.03 5.14 20.12
N ILE A 6 31.10 4.56 19.56
CA ILE A 6 31.34 4.54 18.12
C ILE A 6 30.33 3.57 17.51
N ILE A 7 29.23 4.12 17.00
CA ILE A 7 28.20 3.36 16.26
C ILE A 7 28.91 2.54 15.18
N PRO A 8 28.77 1.20 15.19
CA PRO A 8 29.53 0.34 14.29
C PRO A 8 29.18 0.66 12.84
N ALA A 9 30.20 0.99 12.04
CA ALA A 9 30.05 1.17 10.62
C ALA A 9 29.69 -0.18 9.97
N PHE A 10 28.64 -0.19 9.14
CA PHE A 10 28.42 -1.32 8.25
C PHE A 10 29.32 -1.13 7.02
N GLU A 11 30.39 -1.91 6.98
CA GLU A 11 31.34 -1.95 5.87
C GLU A 11 31.15 -3.26 5.10
N LYS A 12 31.03 -3.17 3.77
CA LYS A 12 30.85 -4.35 2.92
C LYS A 12 31.39 -4.14 1.51
N LYS A 13 32.52 -4.78 1.20
CA LYS A 13 33.01 -4.94 -0.16
C LYS A 13 32.25 -6.05 -0.90
N LEU A 14 31.82 -5.77 -2.12
CA LEU A 14 31.12 -6.66 -3.04
C LEU A 14 31.81 -6.60 -4.41
N CYS A 15 32.66 -7.58 -4.69
CA CYS A 15 33.29 -7.72 -6.00
C CYS A 15 32.49 -8.64 -6.91
N ALA A 16 32.25 -8.21 -8.14
CA ALA A 16 31.73 -9.01 -9.24
C ALA A 16 32.73 -8.95 -10.41
N GLN A 17 32.93 -10.07 -11.10
CA GLN A 17 33.82 -10.17 -12.25
C GLN A 17 33.00 -10.57 -13.48
N ILE A 18 33.06 -9.75 -14.52
CA ILE A 18 32.42 -9.97 -15.82
C ILE A 18 33.53 -10.33 -16.80
N GLU A 19 33.95 -11.59 -16.75
CA GLU A 19 35.09 -12.13 -17.51
C GLU A 19 34.90 -11.94 -19.03
N THR A 20 33.64 -12.03 -19.49
CA THR A 20 33.21 -11.75 -20.86
C THR A 20 33.71 -10.40 -21.40
N PHE A 21 33.74 -9.37 -20.56
CA PHE A 21 34.14 -8.01 -20.92
C PHE A 21 35.42 -7.57 -20.22
N GLY A 22 36.16 -8.48 -19.58
CA GLY A 22 37.42 -8.16 -18.92
C GLY A 22 37.29 -7.16 -17.77
N ILE A 23 36.11 -7.04 -17.14
CA ILE A 23 35.82 -6.03 -16.11
C ILE A 23 35.61 -6.69 -14.74
N LYS A 24 36.35 -6.23 -13.72
CA LYS A 24 36.11 -6.52 -12.31
C LYS A 24 35.62 -5.25 -11.63
N ALA A 25 34.38 -5.27 -11.13
CA ALA A 25 33.78 -4.17 -10.39
C ALA A 25 33.70 -4.55 -8.90
N CYS A 26 34.43 -3.84 -8.04
CA CYS A 26 34.34 -3.95 -6.59
C CYS A 26 33.58 -2.74 -6.04
N THR A 27 32.38 -2.99 -5.51
CA THR A 27 31.58 -1.99 -4.81
C THR A 27 31.84 -2.08 -3.31
N GLU A 28 32.50 -1.08 -2.75
CA GLU A 28 32.72 -0.91 -1.31
C GLU A 28 31.58 -0.04 -0.75
N ILE A 29 30.80 -0.58 0.18
CA ILE A 29 29.68 0.12 0.82
C ILE A 29 30.05 0.41 2.27
N GLU A 30 30.29 1.67 2.60
CA GLU A 30 30.36 2.16 3.98
C GLU A 30 29.01 2.76 4.39
N SER A 31 28.49 2.39 5.55
CA SER A 31 27.17 2.83 5.99
C SER A 31 27.12 3.06 7.50
N ARG A 32 27.18 4.33 7.92
CA ARG A 32 26.86 4.77 9.28
C ARG A 32 25.40 5.23 9.32
N ASN A 33 24.50 4.31 9.65
CA ASN A 33 23.05 4.47 9.48
C ASN A 33 22.26 4.50 10.80
N ALA A 34 20.99 4.90 10.70
CA ALA A 34 20.07 5.10 11.81
C ALA A 34 19.35 3.82 12.27
N ALA A 35 19.81 2.62 11.87
CA ALA A 35 19.14 1.36 12.23
C ALA A 35 19.11 1.09 13.74
N PHE A 36 19.96 1.75 14.54
CA PHE A 36 19.90 1.75 16.01
C PHE A 36 18.61 2.40 16.54
N ILE A 37 18.03 3.38 15.85
CA ILE A 37 16.73 3.98 16.20
C ILE A 37 15.61 2.97 15.97
N ARG A 38 15.68 2.21 14.87
CA ARG A 38 14.74 1.13 14.57
C ARG A 38 15.30 0.19 13.51
N ASN A 39 15.48 -1.09 13.84
CA ASN A 39 15.98 -2.08 12.90
C ASN A 39 14.98 -2.35 11.75
N CYS A 40 15.11 -1.62 10.64
CA CYS A 40 14.43 -1.90 9.38
C CYS A 40 15.13 -1.26 8.18
N PRO A 41 14.85 -1.72 6.93
CA PRO A 41 15.57 -1.26 5.74
C PRO A 41 15.53 0.26 5.48
N LEU A 42 14.48 0.97 5.92
CA LEU A 42 14.39 2.42 5.74
C LEU A 42 15.41 3.16 6.62
N TYR A 43 15.48 2.82 7.91
CA TYR A 43 16.48 3.41 8.82
C TYR A 43 17.90 2.91 8.50
N ALA A 44 18.05 1.75 7.88
CA ALA A 44 19.32 1.27 7.34
C ALA A 44 19.79 2.03 6.07
N MET A 45 18.95 2.89 5.48
CA MET A 45 19.27 3.80 4.36
C MET A 45 19.17 5.29 4.75
N ILE A 46 19.10 5.59 6.05
CA ILE A 46 19.15 6.96 6.58
C ILE A 46 20.44 7.10 7.38
N GLY A 47 21.36 7.95 6.93
CA GLY A 47 22.65 8.19 7.57
C GLY A 47 23.72 8.67 6.61
N LYS A 48 24.99 8.54 6.98
CA LYS A 48 26.11 8.77 6.06
C LYS A 48 26.44 7.45 5.36
N HIS A 49 26.21 7.43 4.05
CA HIS A 49 26.52 6.31 3.18
C HIS A 49 27.58 6.75 2.18
N ALA A 50 28.65 5.97 2.03
CA ALA A 50 29.59 6.07 0.92
C ALA A 50 29.53 4.77 0.12
N VAL A 51 29.56 4.91 -1.21
CA VAL A 51 29.60 3.77 -2.13
C VAL A 51 30.71 4.04 -3.13
N THR A 52 31.84 3.36 -2.95
CA THR A 52 33.00 3.46 -3.84
C THR A 52 32.93 2.31 -4.83
N VAL A 53 32.93 2.59 -6.13
CA VAL A 53 32.95 1.56 -7.17
C VAL A 53 34.32 1.57 -7.84
N GLU A 54 35.18 0.65 -7.41
CA GLU A 54 36.46 0.38 -8.05
C GLU A 54 36.21 -0.47 -9.29
N VAL A 55 36.53 0.06 -10.47
CA VAL A 55 36.51 -0.69 -11.73
C VAL A 55 37.94 -0.98 -12.14
N ALA A 56 38.31 -2.25 -12.21
CA ALA A 56 39.62 -2.72 -12.61
C ALA A 56 39.50 -3.75 -13.75
N PRO A 57 40.57 -3.99 -14.53
CA PRO A 57 40.64 -5.16 -15.40
C PRO A 57 40.41 -6.45 -14.60
N ALA A 58 39.61 -7.37 -15.16
CA ALA A 58 39.50 -8.74 -14.68
C ALA A 58 40.76 -9.54 -15.02
N ALA A 59 41.04 -10.59 -14.25
CA ALA A 59 42.10 -11.53 -14.59
C ALA A 59 41.70 -12.33 -15.85
N GLY A 60 42.49 -12.23 -16.92
CA GLY A 60 42.28 -12.96 -18.17
C GLY A 60 42.86 -12.24 -19.39
N PRO A 61 42.66 -12.80 -20.60
CA PRO A 61 43.01 -12.15 -21.87
C PRO A 61 42.46 -10.73 -22.01
N VAL A 62 43.31 -9.82 -22.49
CA VAL A 62 43.01 -8.40 -22.70
C VAL A 62 41.84 -8.25 -23.68
N VAL A 63 40.91 -7.36 -23.35
CA VAL A 63 39.82 -6.90 -24.23
C VAL A 63 40.30 -5.66 -24.98
N GLU A 64 40.33 -5.75 -26.31
CA GLU A 64 40.80 -4.70 -27.21
C GLU A 64 39.68 -3.68 -27.51
N LYS A 65 38.46 -4.17 -27.72
CA LYS A 65 37.24 -3.36 -27.90
C LYS A 65 35.98 -4.14 -27.53
N ILE A 66 34.92 -3.42 -27.19
CA ILE A 66 33.55 -3.95 -27.15
C ILE A 66 32.84 -3.49 -28.44
N GLU A 67 32.10 -4.40 -29.07
CA GLU A 67 31.45 -4.19 -30.35
C GLU A 67 29.96 -4.53 -30.23
N ILE A 68 29.09 -3.62 -30.71
CA ILE A 68 27.64 -3.78 -30.70
C ILE A 68 27.15 -3.71 -32.14
N GLU A 69 26.54 -4.79 -32.61
CA GLU A 69 26.00 -4.94 -33.96
C GLU A 69 24.49 -5.17 -33.86
N ILE A 70 23.70 -4.35 -34.56
CA ILE A 70 22.23 -4.37 -34.51
C ILE A 70 21.71 -4.56 -35.93
N GLN A 71 20.98 -5.64 -36.18
CA GLN A 71 20.35 -5.93 -37.46
C GLN A 71 18.83 -6.05 -37.30
N VAL A 72 18.10 -5.32 -38.14
CA VAL A 72 16.63 -5.25 -38.12
C VAL A 72 16.08 -5.75 -39.47
N GLY A 73 14.84 -6.26 -39.45
CA GLY A 73 14.14 -6.73 -40.64
C GLY A 73 14.57 -8.14 -41.06
N GLU A 74 14.25 -8.52 -42.30
CA GLU A 74 14.40 -9.89 -42.82
C GLU A 74 15.84 -10.42 -42.72
N LYS A 75 16.83 -9.54 -42.85
CA LYS A 75 18.26 -9.85 -42.71
C LYS A 75 18.72 -10.13 -41.27
N ALA A 76 17.87 -9.96 -40.25
CA ALA A 76 18.24 -10.28 -38.87
C ALA A 76 18.60 -11.76 -38.66
N ALA A 77 18.13 -12.65 -39.54
CA ALA A 77 18.54 -14.07 -39.55
C ALA A 77 20.04 -14.24 -39.89
N GLU A 78 20.57 -13.43 -40.82
CA GLU A 78 21.96 -13.49 -41.31
C GLU A 78 23.01 -13.19 -40.22
N LYS A 79 22.56 -12.65 -39.07
CA LYS A 79 23.42 -12.24 -37.93
C LYS A 79 23.26 -13.12 -36.68
N ILE A 80 22.54 -14.23 -36.76
CA ILE A 80 22.53 -15.23 -35.68
C ILE A 80 23.82 -16.06 -35.75
N ILE A 81 24.65 -15.95 -34.71
CA ILE A 81 25.89 -16.74 -34.55
C ILE A 81 25.58 -18.06 -33.85
N LYS A 82 24.99 -18.00 -32.64
CA LYS A 82 24.61 -19.20 -31.90
C LYS A 82 23.24 -19.63 -32.37
N VAL A 83 23.18 -20.65 -33.24
CA VAL A 83 21.93 -21.20 -33.77
C VAL A 83 21.05 -21.67 -32.61
N ILE A 84 19.87 -21.05 -32.46
CA ILE A 84 19.05 -21.24 -31.26
C ILE A 84 18.00 -22.36 -31.39
N ASN A 85 18.27 -23.37 -32.22
CA ASN A 85 17.42 -24.55 -32.29
C ASN A 85 17.59 -25.41 -31.03
N MET A 86 16.48 -25.76 -30.40
CA MET A 86 16.40 -26.99 -29.60
C MET A 86 16.14 -28.14 -30.57
N SER A 87 17.16 -28.97 -30.80
CA SER A 87 17.08 -30.22 -31.56
C SER A 87 16.30 -31.28 -30.78
N GLU A 88 15.44 -32.01 -31.51
CA GLU A 88 14.99 -33.41 -31.41
C GLU A 88 14.96 -34.24 -30.08
N GLU A 89 15.36 -33.76 -28.89
CA GLU A 89 15.41 -34.59 -27.67
C GLU A 89 14.03 -34.89 -27.03
N GLU A 90 12.92 -34.32 -27.52
CA GLU A 90 11.60 -34.54 -26.92
C GLU A 90 11.08 -35.97 -27.14
N GLU A 91 11.38 -36.60 -28.28
CA GLU A 91 11.00 -37.99 -28.58
C GLU A 91 11.67 -38.98 -27.60
N VAL A 92 12.97 -38.78 -27.33
CA VAL A 92 13.76 -39.61 -26.40
C VAL A 92 13.24 -39.53 -24.95
N ILE A 93 12.57 -38.43 -24.58
CA ILE A 93 11.97 -38.26 -23.25
C ILE A 93 10.59 -38.91 -23.17
N GLU A 94 9.79 -38.89 -24.25
CA GLU A 94 8.53 -39.65 -24.29
C GLU A 94 8.80 -41.15 -24.25
N ASP A 95 9.73 -41.68 -25.07
CA ASP A 95 10.10 -43.10 -25.06
C ASP A 95 10.62 -43.58 -23.71
N LYS A 96 11.48 -42.80 -23.04
CA LYS A 96 11.92 -43.12 -21.67
C LYS A 96 10.75 -43.16 -20.69
N ASN A 97 9.78 -42.27 -20.82
CA ASN A 97 8.57 -42.28 -19.98
C ASN A 97 7.61 -43.43 -20.32
N VAL A 98 7.51 -43.84 -21.59
CA VAL A 98 6.74 -45.01 -22.04
C VAL A 98 7.39 -46.30 -21.53
N LEU A 99 8.71 -46.47 -21.69
CA LEU A 99 9.47 -47.57 -21.10
C LEU A 99 9.35 -47.63 -19.58
N MET A 100 9.43 -46.49 -18.88
CA MET A 100 9.23 -46.43 -17.42
C MET A 100 7.80 -46.78 -16.99
N LYS A 101 6.78 -46.53 -17.82
CA LYS A 101 5.40 -46.98 -17.59
C LYS A 101 5.23 -48.48 -17.88
N LEU A 102 5.72 -48.97 -19.02
CA LEU A 102 5.66 -50.38 -19.41
C LEU A 102 6.40 -51.30 -18.42
N ARG A 103 7.60 -50.91 -17.98
CA ARG A 103 8.37 -51.62 -16.94
C ARG A 103 7.66 -51.68 -15.58
N LYS A 104 6.68 -50.81 -15.35
CA LYS A 104 5.83 -50.76 -14.16
C LYS A 104 4.52 -51.55 -14.30
N ILE A 105 4.23 -52.05 -15.50
CA ILE A 105 3.08 -52.92 -15.84
C ILE A 105 3.56 -54.38 -15.98
N LEU A 106 4.74 -54.59 -16.56
CA LEU A 106 5.26 -55.91 -16.94
C LEU A 106 6.00 -56.69 -15.82
N VAL A 107 6.08 -56.17 -14.59
CA VAL A 107 6.78 -56.83 -13.48
C VAL A 107 5.88 -56.94 -12.23
N PRO A 108 5.14 -58.05 -12.08
CA PRO A 108 4.57 -58.46 -10.79
C PRO A 108 5.70 -58.66 -9.76
N GLY A 109 5.46 -58.23 -8.52
CA GLY A 109 6.55 -58.06 -7.54
C GLY A 109 6.98 -59.32 -6.79
N LEU A 110 8.23 -59.32 -6.34
CA LEU A 110 8.76 -60.22 -5.30
C LEU A 110 9.29 -59.42 -4.10
N LYS A 111 9.09 -59.95 -2.90
CA LYS A 111 9.65 -59.43 -1.64
C LYS A 111 10.81 -60.32 -1.21
N ASN A 112 11.94 -59.76 -0.75
CA ASN A 112 12.34 -59.89 0.66
C ASN A 112 13.60 -59.08 1.05
N ARG A 113 13.89 -59.09 2.36
CA ARG A 113 15.10 -58.60 3.06
C ARG A 113 16.17 -59.73 3.08
N SER A 114 17.44 -59.59 3.51
CA SER A 114 18.19 -58.50 4.19
C SER A 114 19.49 -58.20 3.35
N SER A 115 20.69 -57.77 3.77
CA SER A 115 21.45 -57.53 5.04
C SER A 115 22.47 -56.38 4.76
N SER A 116 23.44 -55.96 5.59
CA SER A 116 23.95 -56.32 6.93
C SER A 116 24.36 -55.05 7.72
N SER A 117 24.91 -55.20 8.94
CA SER A 117 25.10 -54.12 9.93
C SER A 117 26.50 -54.11 10.58
N SER A 118 26.88 -52.99 11.18
CA SER A 118 27.64 -52.97 12.44
C SER A 118 27.24 -51.75 13.30
N SER A 119 27.55 -51.79 14.61
CA SER A 119 26.82 -51.00 15.63
C SER A 119 27.56 -50.91 16.97
N SER A 120 27.31 -49.85 17.74
CA SER A 120 27.34 -49.86 19.23
C SER A 120 26.83 -48.53 19.82
N SER A 121 26.51 -48.41 21.12
CA SER A 121 25.52 -49.16 21.94
C SER A 121 25.43 -48.58 23.36
N SER A 122 24.24 -48.49 23.95
CA SER A 122 24.03 -48.63 25.42
C SER A 122 22.53 -48.61 25.76
N SER A 123 22.16 -49.08 26.96
CA SER A 123 20.77 -49.41 27.34
C SER A 123 20.55 -49.28 28.84
N ARG A 124 19.29 -49.07 29.27
CA ARG A 124 18.72 -49.62 30.52
C ARG A 124 17.18 -49.46 30.59
N SER A 125 16.57 -50.27 31.44
CA SER A 125 15.12 -50.44 31.72
C SER A 125 14.62 -49.42 32.77
N SER A 126 13.35 -49.34 33.21
CA SER A 126 12.30 -50.38 33.38
C SER A 126 10.87 -49.83 33.59
N LEU A 127 9.85 -50.70 33.34
CA LEU A 127 8.60 -50.99 34.11
C LEU A 127 7.77 -49.84 34.78
N SER A 128 6.43 -49.89 34.91
CA SER A 128 5.39 -50.87 34.50
C SER A 128 3.96 -50.32 34.61
N SER A 129 3.00 -50.93 33.89
CA SER A 129 1.54 -51.02 34.19
C SER A 129 0.70 -49.72 34.24
N SER A 130 -0.62 -49.70 34.00
CA SER A 130 -1.63 -50.76 33.69
C SER A 130 -2.61 -50.27 32.60
N ALA A 131 -3.57 -51.12 32.15
CA ALA A 131 -4.40 -50.82 30.98
C ALA A 131 -5.83 -51.42 31.02
N SER A 132 -6.65 -50.97 30.05
CA SER A 132 -7.91 -51.57 29.55
C SER A 132 -9.23 -51.17 30.28
N SER A 133 -10.42 -51.34 29.69
CA SER A 133 -10.73 -51.93 28.37
C SER A 133 -11.92 -51.30 27.60
N LYS A 134 -11.86 -51.54 26.29
CA LYS A 134 -12.87 -51.46 25.22
C LYS A 134 -14.29 -51.96 25.58
N SER A 135 -15.30 -51.51 24.84
CA SER A 135 -16.24 -52.38 24.10
C SER A 135 -17.08 -51.57 23.08
N SER A 136 -17.92 -52.22 22.28
CA SER A 136 -18.59 -51.62 21.11
C SER A 136 -19.98 -52.19 20.82
N SER A 137 -20.67 -51.52 19.88
CA SER A 137 -21.71 -52.03 18.95
C SER A 137 -23.16 -52.30 19.43
N SER A 138 -24.08 -51.78 18.59
CA SER A 138 -25.36 -52.34 18.11
C SER A 138 -26.62 -52.44 19.02
N SER A 139 -27.50 -51.45 18.82
CA SER A 139 -28.90 -51.57 18.33
C SER A 139 -30.05 -52.14 19.19
N SER A 140 -31.00 -51.24 19.47
CA SER A 140 -32.47 -51.35 19.30
C SER A 140 -33.32 -52.35 20.11
N SER A 141 -34.26 -51.80 20.88
CA SER A 141 -35.69 -52.16 20.82
C SER A 141 -36.58 -50.98 21.27
N GLU A 142 -37.87 -51.01 20.94
CA GLU A 142 -38.82 -49.90 21.12
C GLU A 142 -39.71 -50.01 22.37
N ARG A 143 -40.23 -48.89 22.92
CA ARG A 143 -41.67 -48.50 22.81
C ARG A 143 -42.07 -47.28 23.68
N LYS A 144 -42.96 -46.43 23.11
CA LYS A 144 -44.18 -45.75 23.62
C LYS A 144 -44.28 -45.37 25.14
N SER A 145 -44.85 -44.21 25.57
CA SER A 145 -45.63 -43.15 24.89
C SER A 145 -45.93 -41.94 25.83
N LYS A 146 -46.35 -40.78 25.25
CA LYS A 146 -47.24 -39.64 25.72
C LYS A 146 -47.38 -39.35 27.24
N MET A 147 -47.56 -38.13 27.77
CA MET A 147 -48.12 -36.81 27.35
C MET A 147 -47.19 -35.66 27.88
N VAL A 148 -47.24 -34.34 27.60
CA VAL A 148 -48.32 -33.32 27.38
C VAL A 148 -49.08 -33.05 28.72
N ASP A 149 -49.14 -31.85 29.34
CA ASP A 149 -48.93 -30.45 28.87
C ASP A 149 -48.69 -29.42 30.04
N LEU A 150 -48.62 -28.12 29.69
CA LEU A 150 -49.05 -26.90 30.42
C LEU A 150 -48.15 -26.13 31.45
N LEU A 151 -48.03 -24.82 31.16
CA LEU A 151 -48.00 -23.62 32.04
C LEU A 151 -46.72 -23.13 32.77
N SER A 152 -46.70 -21.80 32.92
CA SER A 152 -45.66 -20.88 33.43
C SER A 152 -46.22 -20.06 34.63
N PRO A 153 -45.46 -19.37 35.52
CA PRO A 153 -44.44 -18.37 35.14
C PRO A 153 -43.26 -18.07 36.12
N LEU A 154 -42.38 -17.14 35.70
CA LEU A 154 -41.57 -16.19 36.49
C LEU A 154 -40.75 -16.66 37.73
N SER A 155 -39.41 -16.64 37.60
CA SER A 155 -38.51 -16.08 38.63
C SER A 155 -37.19 -15.59 38.02
N ARG A 156 -36.38 -14.85 38.78
CA ARG A 156 -35.31 -13.95 38.27
C ARG A 156 -33.95 -14.27 38.92
N ALA A 157 -33.01 -14.84 38.16
CA ALA A 157 -31.65 -15.13 38.64
C ALA A 157 -30.57 -14.74 37.60
N SER A 158 -29.72 -13.77 37.94
CA SER A 158 -28.67 -13.25 37.06
C SER A 158 -27.39 -14.09 37.11
N LYS A 159 -26.91 -14.59 35.96
CA LYS A 159 -25.53 -15.08 35.80
C LYS A 159 -24.84 -14.38 34.62
N ARG A 160 -23.77 -13.63 34.93
CA ARG A 160 -22.87 -13.02 33.92
C ARG A 160 -22.14 -14.13 33.14
N GLN A 161 -22.40 -14.26 31.85
CA GLN A 161 -21.52 -15.01 30.96
C GLN A 161 -20.53 -14.06 30.27
N ARG A 162 -19.23 -14.34 30.40
CA ARG A 162 -18.19 -13.74 29.56
C ARG A 162 -18.17 -14.47 28.22
N SER A 163 -18.85 -13.94 27.20
CA SER A 163 -18.74 -14.44 25.83
C SER A 163 -17.39 -14.04 25.23
N SER A 164 -16.50 -15.00 24.99
CA SER A 164 -15.21 -14.77 24.33
C SER A 164 -15.39 -14.54 22.83
N SER A 165 -14.75 -13.48 22.31
CA SER A 165 -14.97 -12.97 20.95
C SER A 165 -14.22 -13.78 19.87
N SER A 166 -14.81 -14.88 19.42
CA SER A 166 -14.26 -15.75 18.35
C SER A 166 -14.86 -15.49 16.94
N GLN A 167 -16.01 -14.80 16.86
CA GLN A 167 -16.82 -14.63 15.65
C GLN A 167 -16.19 -13.75 14.54
N SER A 168 -15.17 -12.95 14.83
CA SER A 168 -14.49 -12.12 13.81
C SER A 168 -13.69 -12.93 12.79
N SER A 169 -13.35 -14.18 13.12
CA SER A 169 -12.50 -15.06 12.31
C SER A 169 -13.25 -15.92 11.27
N SER A 170 -14.58 -15.99 11.34
CA SER A 170 -15.44 -16.73 10.41
C SER A 170 -15.99 -15.84 9.30
N LEU A 171 -16.57 -14.69 9.65
CA LEU A 171 -17.15 -13.72 8.70
C LEU A 171 -16.13 -13.24 7.65
N SER A 172 -14.90 -12.96 8.09
CA SER A 172 -13.78 -12.57 7.23
C SER A 172 -13.38 -13.66 6.22
N LYS A 173 -13.55 -14.95 6.57
CA LYS A 173 -13.30 -16.07 5.65
C LYS A 173 -14.44 -16.28 4.66
N GLN A 174 -15.69 -15.98 5.04
CA GLN A 174 -16.83 -16.02 4.12
C GLN A 174 -16.67 -14.96 3.02
N GLN A 175 -16.41 -13.69 3.37
CA GLN A 175 -16.19 -12.63 2.38
C GLN A 175 -14.98 -12.89 1.46
N LEU A 176 -13.94 -13.58 1.94
CA LEU A 176 -12.78 -13.92 1.11
C LEU A 176 -13.07 -15.09 0.13
N ASN A 177 -14.12 -15.87 0.36
CA ASN A 177 -14.67 -16.82 -0.63
C ASN A 177 -15.58 -16.13 -1.67
N GLU A 178 -16.22 -15.00 -1.33
CA GLU A 178 -17.03 -14.22 -2.29
C GLU A 178 -16.18 -13.60 -3.41
N MET A 179 -14.87 -13.39 -3.17
CA MET A 179 -13.88 -12.96 -4.17
C MET A 179 -13.52 -14.06 -5.20
N LYS A 180 -14.51 -14.88 -5.62
CA LYS A 180 -14.38 -15.94 -6.62
C LYS A 180 -14.41 -15.35 -8.03
N PHE A 181 -13.24 -14.94 -8.52
CA PHE A 181 -13.07 -14.39 -9.87
C PHE A 181 -13.45 -15.40 -10.96
N MET A 182 -14.48 -15.05 -11.73
CA MET A 182 -14.90 -15.68 -12.98
C MET A 182 -14.24 -14.95 -14.15
N LYS A 183 -13.76 -15.70 -15.16
CA LYS A 183 -13.13 -15.13 -16.35
C LYS A 183 -14.19 -14.65 -17.34
N ASN A 184 -13.91 -13.57 -18.07
CA ASN A 184 -14.74 -13.16 -19.20
C ASN A 184 -14.45 -14.04 -20.44
N HIS A 185 -14.80 -15.33 -20.35
CA HIS A 185 -14.80 -16.24 -21.49
C HIS A 185 -16.22 -16.40 -22.06
N VAL A 186 -16.43 -15.85 -23.24
CA VAL A 186 -17.57 -16.20 -24.10
C VAL A 186 -17.33 -17.62 -24.62
N HIS A 187 -17.96 -18.60 -23.98
CA HIS A 187 -18.30 -19.85 -24.66
C HIS A 187 -19.68 -19.66 -25.29
N GLN A 188 -19.71 -19.48 -26.62
CA GLN A 188 -20.94 -19.41 -27.42
C GLN A 188 -21.58 -20.81 -27.56
N HIS A 189 -22.05 -21.40 -26.45
CA HIS A 189 -22.76 -22.69 -26.45
C HIS A 189 -23.95 -22.70 -25.48
N ALA A 190 -25.02 -22.05 -25.90
CA ALA A 190 -26.39 -22.41 -25.51
C ALA A 190 -27.38 -21.97 -26.61
N LEU A 191 -28.14 -22.94 -27.14
CA LEU A 191 -29.40 -22.76 -27.88
C LEU A 191 -29.42 -21.86 -29.14
N SER A 192 -29.16 -22.46 -30.30
CA SER A 192 -30.05 -22.36 -31.48
C SER A 192 -29.74 -23.48 -32.48
N THR A 193 -30.72 -23.83 -33.31
CA THR A 193 -30.67 -24.94 -34.28
C THR A 193 -30.36 -24.47 -35.71
N ALA A 194 -30.11 -25.44 -36.61
CA ALA A 194 -29.86 -25.31 -38.05
C ALA A 194 -28.42 -24.98 -38.50
N ARG A 195 -28.13 -25.27 -39.78
CA ARG A 195 -26.79 -25.33 -40.38
C ARG A 195 -26.41 -24.04 -41.11
N ALA A 196 -25.17 -23.59 -40.93
CA ALA A 196 -24.35 -22.98 -41.98
C ALA A 196 -22.85 -23.10 -41.61
N SER A 197 -21.95 -23.06 -42.59
CA SER A 197 -20.53 -23.36 -42.40
C SER A 197 -19.66 -22.14 -42.08
N SER A 198 -18.96 -22.18 -40.94
CA SER A 198 -17.75 -21.37 -40.71
C SER A 198 -16.70 -22.15 -39.92
N LYS A 199 -15.53 -22.44 -40.52
CA LYS A 199 -14.41 -23.12 -39.86
C LYS A 199 -13.65 -22.15 -38.94
N SER A 200 -14.16 -21.90 -37.74
CA SER A 200 -13.42 -21.14 -36.71
C SER A 200 -12.55 -22.07 -35.88
N SER A 201 -11.25 -22.12 -36.15
CA SER A 201 -10.30 -23.00 -35.47
C SER A 201 -9.88 -22.43 -34.11
N ALA A 202 -10.72 -22.65 -33.09
CA ALA A 202 -10.46 -22.25 -31.70
C ALA A 202 -9.32 -23.07 -31.05
N TYR A 203 -8.07 -22.77 -31.42
CA TYR A 203 -6.89 -23.40 -30.83
C TYR A 203 -6.74 -23.02 -29.35
N SER A 204 -6.57 -24.04 -28.49
CA SER A 204 -6.25 -23.86 -27.07
C SER A 204 -4.83 -23.32 -26.90
N PHE A 205 -4.54 -22.67 -25.77
CA PHE A 205 -3.18 -22.19 -25.44
C PHE A 205 -2.13 -23.30 -25.60
N GLU A 206 -2.45 -24.51 -25.12
CA GLU A 206 -1.61 -25.72 -25.25
C GLU A 206 -1.29 -26.02 -26.73
N SER A 207 -2.28 -25.94 -27.62
CA SER A 207 -2.10 -26.17 -29.06
C SER A 207 -1.45 -25.01 -29.83
N ILE A 208 -1.38 -23.80 -29.25
CA ILE A 208 -0.59 -22.68 -29.81
C ILE A 208 0.87 -22.80 -29.38
N TYR A 209 1.10 -23.08 -28.09
CA TYR A 209 2.44 -23.25 -27.53
C TYR A 209 3.13 -24.49 -28.08
N ASN A 210 2.44 -25.64 -28.16
CA ASN A 210 3.06 -26.90 -28.59
C ASN A 210 3.13 -27.04 -30.12
N LYS A 211 2.39 -26.24 -30.91
CA LYS A 211 2.62 -26.13 -32.37
C LYS A 211 3.95 -25.46 -32.72
N ALA A 212 4.40 -24.53 -31.89
CA ALA A 212 5.64 -23.78 -32.10
C ALA A 212 6.22 -23.34 -30.75
N LYS A 213 6.77 -24.31 -30.00
CA LYS A 213 7.41 -24.08 -28.69
C LYS A 213 8.55 -23.05 -28.79
N TYR A 214 9.15 -22.98 -29.97
CA TYR A 214 10.20 -22.06 -30.37
C TYR A 214 9.80 -21.33 -31.66
N LEU A 215 9.77 -19.98 -31.69
CA LEU A 215 9.31 -19.25 -32.89
C LEU A 215 10.33 -19.34 -34.04
N ALA A 216 11.63 -19.43 -33.78
CA ALA A 216 12.64 -19.50 -34.85
C ALA A 216 12.55 -20.75 -35.75
N LYS A 217 11.77 -21.78 -35.36
CA LYS A 217 11.47 -22.93 -36.23
C LYS A 217 10.41 -22.62 -37.30
N ALA A 218 9.73 -21.46 -37.22
CA ALA A 218 8.60 -21.10 -38.10
C ALA A 218 8.57 -19.61 -38.53
N VAL A 219 9.31 -18.73 -37.85
CA VAL A 219 9.30 -17.27 -38.07
C VAL A 219 10.72 -16.74 -37.96
N SER A 220 11.20 -16.01 -38.97
CA SER A 220 12.49 -15.32 -38.94
C SER A 220 12.54 -14.27 -37.82
N PRO A 221 13.72 -13.99 -37.22
CA PRO A 221 13.84 -12.87 -36.28
C PRO A 221 13.52 -11.55 -36.99
N ALA A 222 12.88 -10.62 -36.27
CA ALA A 222 12.66 -9.25 -36.73
C ALA A 222 13.79 -8.29 -36.30
N LEU A 223 14.57 -8.70 -35.29
CA LEU A 223 15.71 -7.97 -34.73
C LEU A 223 16.70 -8.98 -34.14
N THR A 224 17.98 -8.79 -34.45
CA THR A 224 19.11 -9.49 -33.83
C THR A 224 20.13 -8.45 -33.34
N ILE A 225 20.58 -8.59 -32.09
CA ILE A 225 21.64 -7.78 -31.48
C ILE A 225 22.78 -8.70 -31.07
N LEU A 226 24.00 -8.36 -31.45
CA LEU A 226 25.23 -8.98 -30.96
C LEU A 226 26.01 -7.96 -30.12
N ILE A 227 26.48 -8.37 -28.95
CA ILE A 227 27.34 -7.58 -28.07
C ILE A 227 28.60 -8.42 -27.85
N ARG A 228 29.66 -8.19 -28.64
CA ARG A 228 30.91 -8.96 -28.63
C ARG A 228 32.00 -8.24 -27.83
N ALA A 229 32.82 -9.01 -27.13
CA ALA A 229 34.14 -8.55 -26.67
C ALA A 229 35.20 -9.07 -27.64
N VAL A 230 35.95 -8.17 -28.27
CA VAL A 230 37.13 -8.54 -29.05
C VAL A 230 38.31 -8.62 -28.11
N ARG A 231 38.94 -9.80 -28.06
CA ARG A 231 39.95 -10.19 -27.08
C ARG A 231 41.18 -10.74 -27.77
N ALA A 232 42.35 -10.56 -27.15
CA ALA A 232 43.62 -11.03 -27.69
C ALA A 232 43.69 -12.56 -27.93
N ASP A 233 42.86 -13.35 -27.22
CA ASP A 233 42.73 -14.80 -27.44
C ASP A 233 41.81 -15.18 -28.61
N ARG A 234 41.23 -14.19 -29.30
CA ARG A 234 40.26 -14.31 -30.41
C ARG A 234 39.03 -15.18 -30.12
N LYS A 235 38.76 -15.54 -28.85
CA LYS A 235 37.58 -16.33 -28.49
C LYS A 235 36.31 -15.48 -28.60
N VAL A 236 35.27 -16.04 -29.21
CA VAL A 236 33.97 -15.38 -29.31
C VAL A 236 33.33 -15.35 -27.93
N GLN A 237 33.39 -14.20 -27.26
CA GLN A 237 32.72 -13.93 -26.00
C GLN A 237 31.78 -12.74 -26.15
N GLY A 238 30.61 -12.82 -25.51
CA GLY A 238 29.58 -11.81 -25.66
C GLY A 238 28.17 -12.35 -25.51
N TYR A 239 27.18 -11.58 -25.95
CA TYR A 239 25.77 -11.95 -25.86
C TYR A 239 25.05 -11.74 -27.20
N GLN A 240 24.10 -12.61 -27.48
CA GLN A 240 23.19 -12.55 -28.62
C GLN A 240 21.77 -12.35 -28.11
N ILE A 241 21.04 -11.39 -28.67
CA ILE A 241 19.62 -11.16 -28.41
C ILE A 241 18.87 -11.30 -29.74
N ALA A 242 18.00 -12.30 -29.86
CA ALA A 242 17.13 -12.47 -31.02
C ALA A 242 15.67 -12.22 -30.61
N ALA A 243 14.96 -11.44 -31.42
CA ALA A 243 13.56 -11.09 -31.20
C ALA A 243 12.69 -11.57 -32.38
N TYR A 244 11.74 -12.45 -32.08
CA TYR A 244 10.81 -13.04 -33.04
C TYR A 244 9.40 -12.49 -32.78
N PHE A 245 8.71 -12.03 -33.82
CA PHE A 245 7.37 -11.45 -33.68
C PHE A 245 6.40 -12.07 -34.69
N ASP A 246 5.50 -12.91 -34.19
CA ASP A 246 4.41 -13.45 -34.97
C ASP A 246 3.17 -12.53 -34.88
N ARG A 247 2.83 -11.93 -36.02
CA ARG A 247 1.63 -11.09 -36.17
C ARG A 247 0.33 -11.90 -36.11
N ALA A 248 0.34 -13.17 -36.53
CA ALA A 248 -0.87 -13.99 -36.61
C ALA A 248 -1.37 -14.42 -35.21
N THR A 249 -0.46 -14.83 -34.31
CA THR A 249 -0.83 -15.14 -32.91
C THR A 249 -0.65 -13.97 -31.93
N SER A 250 -0.20 -12.80 -32.40
CA SER A 250 0.16 -11.64 -31.55
C SER A 250 1.14 -12.04 -30.44
N ARG A 251 2.23 -12.71 -30.85
CA ARG A 251 3.24 -13.30 -29.97
C ARG A 251 4.62 -12.72 -30.23
N LEU A 252 5.28 -12.29 -29.15
CA LEU A 252 6.66 -11.83 -29.11
C LEU A 252 7.50 -12.85 -28.33
N GLN A 253 8.63 -13.27 -28.90
CA GLN A 253 9.61 -14.13 -28.22
C GLN A 253 10.98 -13.45 -28.28
N LEU A 254 11.55 -13.12 -27.12
CA LEU A 254 12.85 -12.48 -26.93
C LEU A 254 13.81 -13.49 -26.29
N ILE A 255 14.94 -13.76 -26.93
CA ILE A 255 15.86 -14.80 -26.48
C ILE A 255 17.29 -14.28 -26.43
N PHE A 256 17.83 -14.25 -25.21
CA PHE A 256 19.16 -13.83 -24.84
C PHE A 256 20.03 -15.08 -24.61
N ALA A 257 21.20 -15.15 -25.21
CA ALA A 257 22.14 -16.27 -25.08
C ALA A 257 23.58 -15.77 -24.94
N ASN A 258 24.42 -16.48 -24.18
CA ASN A 258 25.87 -16.28 -24.24
C ASN A 258 26.42 -16.80 -25.58
N LEU A 259 27.32 -16.04 -26.19
CA LEU A 259 28.01 -16.40 -27.43
C LEU A 259 29.17 -17.38 -27.21
N ALA A 260 29.70 -17.48 -25.99
CA ALA A 260 30.75 -18.44 -25.64
C ALA A 260 30.29 -19.88 -25.97
N GLU A 261 31.14 -20.65 -26.62
CA GLU A 261 30.80 -21.94 -27.24
C GLU A 261 30.18 -22.94 -26.25
N GLU A 262 30.90 -23.25 -25.18
CA GLU A 262 30.50 -24.16 -24.10
C GLU A 262 29.43 -23.61 -23.15
N ASP A 263 29.03 -22.33 -23.24
CA ASP A 263 27.99 -21.77 -22.36
C ASP A 263 26.59 -21.94 -22.96
N HIS A 264 25.83 -22.88 -22.39
CA HIS A 264 24.43 -23.13 -22.75
C HIS A 264 23.42 -22.27 -21.97
N TYR A 265 23.87 -21.30 -21.16
CA TYR A 265 22.99 -20.37 -20.44
C TYR A 265 22.21 -19.47 -21.42
N ARG A 266 20.88 -19.46 -21.25
CA ARG A 266 19.96 -18.63 -22.04
C ARG A 266 18.89 -18.03 -21.12
N ILE A 267 18.28 -16.93 -21.57
CA ILE A 267 17.03 -16.38 -21.03
C ILE A 267 16.04 -16.25 -22.18
N CYS A 268 14.87 -16.86 -22.02
CA CYS A 268 13.80 -16.88 -23.00
C CYS A 268 12.56 -16.23 -22.39
N ALA A 269 12.15 -15.09 -22.95
CA ALA A 269 10.90 -14.42 -22.62
C ALA A 269 9.92 -14.57 -23.78
N ASP A 270 8.73 -15.05 -23.49
CA ASP A 270 7.63 -15.25 -24.44
C ASP A 270 6.43 -14.43 -23.95
N GLY A 271 5.72 -13.75 -24.85
CA GLY A 271 4.55 -12.92 -24.52
C GLY A 271 3.50 -13.03 -25.61
N VAL A 272 2.26 -13.36 -25.24
CA VAL A 272 1.16 -13.60 -26.17
C VAL A 272 -0.15 -12.97 -25.69
N MET A 273 -0.78 -12.19 -26.57
CA MET A 273 -2.10 -11.60 -26.33
C MET A 273 -3.20 -12.53 -26.86
N LEU A 274 -3.66 -13.46 -26.01
CA LEU A 274 -4.70 -14.44 -26.38
C LEU A 274 -6.08 -13.81 -26.62
N SER A 275 -6.34 -12.63 -26.05
CA SER A 275 -7.50 -11.78 -26.35
C SER A 275 -7.29 -10.39 -25.75
N LYS A 276 -8.16 -9.42 -26.10
CA LYS A 276 -8.24 -8.11 -25.42
C LYS A 276 -8.36 -8.19 -23.88
N ASN A 277 -8.87 -9.32 -23.37
CA ASN A 277 -9.11 -9.57 -21.95
C ASN A 277 -8.08 -10.53 -21.30
N LYS A 278 -7.06 -11.01 -22.03
CA LYS A 278 -6.09 -11.99 -21.51
C LYS A 278 -4.73 -11.89 -22.19
N LEU A 279 -3.75 -11.42 -21.43
CA LEU A 279 -2.32 -11.44 -21.74
C LEU A 279 -1.63 -12.57 -20.95
N MET A 280 -0.71 -13.28 -21.59
CA MET A 280 0.17 -14.24 -20.92
C MET A 280 1.62 -13.97 -21.30
N ALA A 281 2.53 -14.17 -20.36
CA ALA A 281 3.97 -14.15 -20.60
C ALA A 281 4.67 -15.29 -19.83
N LYS A 282 5.74 -15.84 -20.39
CA LYS A 282 6.56 -16.89 -19.79
C LYS A 282 8.02 -16.46 -19.86
N VAL A 283 8.70 -16.38 -18.72
CA VAL A 283 10.13 -16.07 -18.64
C VAL A 283 10.82 -17.27 -18.04
N ALA A 284 11.75 -17.86 -18.78
CA ALA A 284 12.50 -19.04 -18.39
C ALA A 284 14.01 -18.83 -18.62
N TRP A 285 14.86 -19.37 -17.75
CA TRP A 285 16.29 -19.08 -17.75
C TRP A 285 17.14 -20.23 -17.18
N GLY A 286 18.46 -20.12 -17.33
CA GLY A 286 19.42 -21.18 -17.02
C GLY A 286 19.86 -21.91 -18.28
N ILE A 287 20.41 -23.12 -18.10
CA ILE A 287 20.80 -24.00 -19.21
C ILE A 287 19.61 -24.18 -20.16
N GLU A 288 19.75 -23.70 -21.40
CA GLU A 288 18.76 -23.72 -22.48
C GLU A 288 17.36 -23.22 -22.12
N CYS A 289 17.24 -22.30 -21.15
CA CYS A 289 15.95 -21.87 -20.58
C CYS A 289 15.12 -23.01 -19.94
N LYS A 290 15.75 -24.15 -19.61
CA LYS A 290 15.12 -25.33 -18.99
C LYS A 290 15.21 -25.33 -17.44
N GLU A 291 16.12 -24.56 -16.84
CA GLU A 291 16.45 -24.71 -15.41
C GLU A 291 15.47 -24.01 -14.45
N TYR A 292 14.97 -22.83 -14.82
CA TYR A 292 14.01 -22.03 -14.06
C TYR A 292 12.93 -21.48 -14.98
N GLY A 293 11.70 -21.37 -14.48
CA GLY A 293 10.56 -20.88 -15.25
C GLY A 293 9.53 -20.17 -14.39
N THR A 294 9.06 -19.02 -14.88
CA THR A 294 7.97 -18.22 -14.32
C THR A 294 6.95 -17.89 -15.42
N GLU A 295 5.68 -18.10 -15.14
CA GLU A 295 4.55 -17.75 -15.98
C GLU A 295 3.76 -16.61 -15.32
N ILE A 296 3.39 -15.61 -16.11
CA ILE A 296 2.58 -14.45 -15.72
C ILE A 296 1.31 -14.46 -16.56
N THR A 297 0.15 -14.40 -15.92
CA THR A 297 -1.15 -14.24 -16.58
C THR A 297 -1.82 -12.97 -16.07
N ALA A 298 -2.17 -12.05 -16.96
CA ALA A 298 -3.02 -10.91 -16.64
C ALA A 298 -4.34 -11.05 -17.40
N GLU A 299 -5.47 -11.09 -16.69
CA GLU A 299 -6.78 -11.33 -17.27
C GLU A 299 -7.89 -10.48 -16.62
N THR A 300 -8.86 -10.03 -17.41
CA THR A 300 -10.07 -9.34 -16.94
C THR A 300 -11.25 -10.31 -16.84
N GLY A 301 -12.20 -9.98 -15.98
CA GLY A 301 -13.25 -10.88 -15.56
C GLY A 301 -14.30 -10.18 -14.70
N VAL A 302 -15.02 -10.97 -13.92
CA VAL A 302 -15.95 -10.48 -12.89
C VAL A 302 -15.77 -11.22 -11.57
N VAL A 303 -16.15 -10.55 -10.48
CA VAL A 303 -16.31 -11.15 -9.15
C VAL A 303 -17.76 -10.91 -8.74
N GLY A 304 -18.55 -11.99 -8.61
CA GLY A 304 -20.00 -11.86 -8.53
C GLY A 304 -20.55 -11.20 -9.80
N LYS A 305 -21.13 -10.00 -9.66
CA LYS A 305 -21.59 -9.17 -10.79
C LYS A 305 -20.61 -8.08 -11.21
N ASN A 306 -19.49 -7.92 -10.49
CA ASN A 306 -18.69 -6.71 -10.55
C ASN A 306 -17.44 -6.86 -11.43
N PRO A 307 -17.07 -5.85 -12.25
CA PRO A 307 -15.84 -5.87 -13.06
C PRO A 307 -14.59 -6.12 -12.21
N ALA A 308 -13.69 -6.98 -12.71
CA ALA A 308 -12.48 -7.36 -12.01
C ALA A 308 -11.27 -7.58 -12.94
N ALA A 309 -10.07 -7.43 -12.38
CA ALA A 309 -8.80 -7.80 -13.00
C ALA A 309 -8.01 -8.75 -12.08
N ARG A 310 -7.32 -9.73 -12.66
CA ARG A 310 -6.47 -10.69 -11.96
C ARG A 310 -5.09 -10.74 -12.60
N VAL A 311 -4.06 -10.68 -11.76
CA VAL A 311 -2.68 -11.02 -12.13
C VAL A 311 -2.27 -12.26 -11.34
N LYS A 312 -1.90 -13.32 -12.06
CA LYS A 312 -1.38 -14.58 -11.51
C LYS A 312 0.08 -14.73 -11.95
N VAL A 313 0.99 -14.93 -11.00
CA VAL A 313 2.37 -15.32 -11.25
C VAL A 313 2.57 -16.72 -10.68
N THR A 314 3.01 -17.67 -11.52
CA THR A 314 3.28 -19.06 -11.14
C THR A 314 4.69 -19.46 -11.55
N TRP A 315 5.32 -20.34 -10.79
CA TRP A 315 6.68 -20.84 -11.09
C TRP A 315 6.82 -22.32 -10.75
N GLU A 316 7.87 -22.96 -11.25
CA GLU A 316 8.23 -24.33 -10.87
C GLU A 316 9.38 -24.30 -9.85
N LYS A 317 10.57 -23.93 -10.33
CA LYS A 317 11.80 -23.75 -9.55
C LYS A 317 12.12 -22.26 -9.46
N LEU A 318 12.63 -21.81 -8.31
CA LEU A 318 13.24 -20.48 -8.13
C LEU A 318 14.64 -20.62 -7.52
N PRO A 319 15.61 -19.76 -7.90
CA PRO A 319 16.94 -19.71 -7.30
C PRO A 319 16.90 -19.47 -5.78
N LYS A 320 17.95 -19.92 -5.07
CA LYS A 320 18.08 -19.74 -3.61
C LYS A 320 18.06 -18.26 -3.20
N SER A 321 18.63 -17.38 -4.02
CA SER A 321 18.64 -15.92 -3.86
C SER A 321 17.22 -15.32 -3.86
N LEU A 322 16.42 -15.61 -4.88
CA LEU A 322 15.02 -15.13 -4.96
C LEU A 322 14.17 -15.64 -3.79
N LYS A 323 14.39 -16.88 -3.34
CA LYS A 323 13.70 -17.45 -2.16
C LYS A 323 14.03 -16.70 -0.86
N ARG A 324 15.25 -16.16 -0.71
CA ARG A 324 15.63 -15.29 0.41
C ARG A 324 14.92 -13.94 0.31
N TYR A 325 15.01 -13.26 -0.83
CA TYR A 325 14.40 -11.94 -1.03
C TYR A 325 12.87 -11.97 -0.84
N ALA A 326 12.20 -13.02 -1.32
CA ALA A 326 10.77 -13.24 -1.09
C ALA A 326 10.40 -13.42 0.40
N LYS A 327 11.31 -13.96 1.25
CA LYS A 327 11.11 -14.01 2.70
C LYS A 327 11.15 -12.59 3.29
N GLU A 328 12.19 -11.82 2.97
CA GLU A 328 12.42 -10.46 3.46
C GLU A 328 11.25 -9.53 3.07
N ILE A 329 10.76 -9.62 1.82
CA ILE A 329 9.52 -8.94 1.37
C ILE A 329 8.29 -9.39 2.17
N SER A 330 8.09 -10.69 2.42
CA SER A 330 6.91 -11.18 3.15
C SER A 330 6.84 -10.67 4.59
N GLU A 331 7.99 -10.44 5.22
CA GLU A 331 8.10 -9.89 6.57
C GLU A 331 7.88 -8.37 6.58
N TYR A 332 8.36 -7.64 5.56
CA TYR A 332 8.04 -6.23 5.34
C TYR A 332 6.53 -6.01 5.12
N ILE A 333 5.90 -6.76 4.20
CA ILE A 333 4.46 -6.71 3.93
C ILE A 333 3.64 -6.98 5.20
N SER A 334 4.06 -7.97 6.00
CA SER A 334 3.41 -8.30 7.28
C SER A 334 3.42 -7.16 8.30
N ARG A 335 4.41 -6.26 8.23
CA ARG A 335 4.50 -5.08 9.09
C ARG A 335 3.64 -3.92 8.56
N ILE A 336 3.78 -3.56 7.28
CA ILE A 336 3.03 -2.43 6.71
C ILE A 336 1.52 -2.70 6.64
N ALA A 337 1.08 -3.95 6.45
CA ALA A 337 -0.34 -4.27 6.40
C ALA A 337 -1.08 -3.84 7.68
N LYS A 338 -0.46 -4.05 8.86
CA LYS A 338 -0.99 -3.60 10.15
C LYS A 338 -1.01 -2.09 10.32
N GLU A 339 -0.04 -1.38 9.74
CA GLU A 339 0.11 0.08 9.88
C GLU A 339 -0.87 0.85 8.96
N TYR A 340 -1.22 0.28 7.79
CA TYR A 340 -2.08 0.90 6.77
C TYR A 340 -3.54 0.38 6.74
N GLY A 341 -3.96 -0.34 7.80
CA GLY A 341 -5.31 -0.90 7.91
C GLY A 341 -5.66 -1.88 6.78
N ILE A 342 -4.73 -2.78 6.46
CA ILE A 342 -4.89 -3.86 5.48
C ILE A 342 -4.98 -5.18 6.26
N ASN A 343 -6.00 -5.99 5.98
CA ASN A 343 -6.20 -7.25 6.67
C ASN A 343 -5.18 -8.30 6.19
N LEU A 344 -4.72 -9.15 7.11
CA LEU A 344 -3.75 -10.20 6.84
C LEU A 344 -4.20 -11.50 7.51
N ASP A 345 -4.44 -12.52 6.70
CA ASP A 345 -4.66 -13.89 7.13
C ASP A 345 -3.41 -14.74 6.83
N LYS A 346 -2.98 -15.57 7.79
CA LYS A 346 -1.80 -16.44 7.65
C LYS A 346 -2.13 -17.79 7.00
N THR A 347 -3.19 -17.84 6.21
CA THR A 347 -3.53 -18.99 5.37
C THR A 347 -2.39 -19.31 4.40
N LYS A 348 -1.97 -20.59 4.40
CA LYS A 348 -1.11 -21.12 3.33
C LYS A 348 -1.93 -21.16 2.04
N ASN A 349 -1.41 -20.55 0.97
CA ASN A 349 -1.97 -20.70 -0.37
C ASN A 349 -1.10 -21.70 -1.17
N ILE A 350 -1.33 -21.79 -2.48
CA ILE A 350 -0.50 -22.58 -3.41
C ILE A 350 0.98 -22.15 -3.25
N ALA A 351 1.87 -23.12 -3.06
CA ALA A 351 3.25 -22.88 -2.63
C ALA A 351 4.10 -22.10 -3.66
N ASN A 352 3.68 -22.16 -4.92
CA ASN A 352 4.37 -21.66 -6.10
C ASN A 352 3.50 -20.71 -6.96
N GLU A 353 2.58 -20.00 -6.32
CA GLU A 353 1.72 -18.99 -6.93
C GLU A 353 1.69 -17.69 -6.10
N ILE A 354 1.70 -16.54 -6.79
CA ILE A 354 1.19 -15.27 -6.28
C ILE A 354 -0.02 -14.88 -7.13
N LYS A 355 -1.12 -14.47 -6.50
CA LYS A 355 -2.37 -14.10 -7.18
C LYS A 355 -2.92 -12.81 -6.59
N LEU A 356 -2.77 -11.72 -7.34
CA LEU A 356 -3.44 -10.45 -7.10
C LEU A 356 -4.80 -10.45 -7.82
N SER A 357 -5.84 -9.96 -7.17
CA SER A 357 -7.16 -9.78 -7.75
C SER A 357 -7.78 -8.50 -7.21
N VAL A 358 -8.26 -7.66 -8.13
CA VAL A 358 -8.91 -6.38 -7.85
C VAL A 358 -10.30 -6.43 -8.46
N ALA A 359 -11.34 -6.12 -7.70
CA ALA A 359 -12.71 -6.00 -8.19
C ALA A 359 -13.28 -4.63 -7.79
N VAL A 360 -14.08 -4.04 -8.67
CA VAL A 360 -14.86 -2.83 -8.34
C VAL A 360 -15.91 -3.21 -7.31
N ALA A 361 -15.90 -2.63 -6.12
CA ALA A 361 -16.89 -2.94 -5.08
C ALA A 361 -18.10 -2.00 -5.14
N SER A 362 -17.87 -0.75 -5.55
CA SER A 362 -18.88 0.25 -5.94
C SER A 362 -18.23 1.30 -6.83
N GLU A 363 -19.00 2.30 -7.29
CA GLU A 363 -18.47 3.50 -7.97
C GLU A 363 -17.27 4.16 -7.27
N LYS A 364 -17.16 4.03 -5.95
CA LYS A 364 -16.19 4.75 -5.10
C LYS A 364 -15.32 3.82 -4.25
N SER A 365 -15.28 2.52 -4.54
CA SER A 365 -14.55 1.55 -3.73
C SER A 365 -14.08 0.30 -4.48
N LEU A 366 -12.92 -0.23 -4.08
CA LEU A 366 -12.31 -1.45 -4.64
C LEU A 366 -12.15 -2.56 -3.58
N ASN A 367 -12.30 -3.82 -4.00
CA ASN A 367 -11.89 -4.99 -3.24
C ASN A 367 -10.55 -5.51 -3.79
N ILE A 368 -9.49 -5.40 -2.99
CA ILE A 368 -8.12 -5.81 -3.35
C ILE A 368 -7.74 -7.03 -2.51
N VAL A 369 -7.34 -8.12 -3.17
CA VAL A 369 -6.88 -9.37 -2.52
C VAL A 369 -5.59 -9.84 -3.18
N MET A 370 -4.53 -10.02 -2.39
CA MET A 370 -3.27 -10.63 -2.79
C MET A 370 -3.04 -11.93 -2.02
N LYS A 371 -3.11 -13.07 -2.71
CA LYS A 371 -2.74 -14.38 -2.19
C LYS A 371 -1.26 -14.65 -2.49
N THR A 372 -0.52 -15.08 -1.46
CA THR A 372 0.89 -15.47 -1.53
C THR A 372 1.06 -16.82 -0.83
N PRO A 373 2.16 -17.58 -1.07
CA PRO A 373 2.33 -18.92 -0.50
C PRO A 373 2.16 -19.03 1.02
N LYS A 374 2.48 -17.97 1.78
CA LYS A 374 2.46 -17.95 3.26
C LYS A 374 1.31 -17.17 3.89
N MET A 375 0.59 -16.34 3.13
CA MET A 375 -0.43 -15.43 3.66
C MET A 375 -1.35 -14.89 2.56
N THR A 376 -2.54 -14.46 2.96
CA THR A 376 -3.47 -13.66 2.16
C THR A 376 -3.56 -12.26 2.75
N VAL A 377 -3.30 -11.24 1.92
CA VAL A 377 -3.34 -9.82 2.30
C VAL A 377 -4.47 -9.15 1.52
N TYR A 378 -5.36 -8.42 2.20
CA TYR A 378 -6.57 -7.90 1.54
C TYR A 378 -7.14 -6.62 2.16
N LYS A 379 -7.81 -5.83 1.33
CA LYS A 379 -8.62 -4.66 1.73
C LYS A 379 -9.91 -4.67 0.91
N LEU A 380 -11.02 -4.98 1.57
CA LEU A 380 -12.37 -4.86 1.00
C LEU A 380 -12.88 -3.44 1.29
N GLY A 381 -13.63 -2.84 0.36
CA GLY A 381 -14.08 -1.45 0.51
C GLY A 381 -12.90 -0.46 0.64
N ALA A 382 -11.84 -0.65 -0.16
CA ALA A 382 -10.77 0.33 -0.29
C ALA A 382 -11.33 1.57 -1.00
N ASN A 383 -11.62 2.61 -0.21
CA ASN A 383 -12.27 3.84 -0.65
C ASN A 383 -11.25 4.95 -0.98
N ALA A 384 -11.76 6.01 -1.60
CA ALA A 384 -11.28 7.38 -1.43
C ALA A 384 -10.91 7.67 0.04
N ALA A 385 -9.87 8.48 0.27
CA ALA A 385 -9.42 8.77 1.64
C ALA A 385 -10.49 9.57 2.39
N GLU A 386 -10.94 9.09 3.54
CA GLU A 386 -12.06 9.63 4.31
C GLU A 386 -11.58 10.18 5.65
N CYS A 387 -11.83 11.46 5.87
CA CYS A 387 -11.72 12.17 7.15
C CYS A 387 -13.13 12.35 7.72
N ALA A 388 -13.30 12.27 9.03
CA ALA A 388 -14.59 12.42 9.68
C ALA A 388 -14.48 13.12 11.04
N LEU A 389 -15.41 14.03 11.33
CA LEU A 389 -15.64 14.57 12.67
C LEU A 389 -16.95 13.97 13.19
N VAL A 390 -16.87 13.25 14.32
CA VAL A 390 -18.03 12.64 15.00
C VAL A 390 -18.03 13.11 16.44
N LYS A 391 -19.05 13.90 16.82
CA LYS A 391 -19.00 14.76 18.01
C LYS A 391 -17.71 15.60 17.98
N ASP A 392 -16.91 15.60 19.06
CA ASP A 392 -15.63 16.30 19.11
C ASP A 392 -14.43 15.46 18.61
N THR A 393 -14.63 14.22 18.16
CA THR A 393 -13.53 13.34 17.73
C THR A 393 -13.29 13.46 16.24
N LEU A 394 -12.14 14.00 15.84
CA LEU A 394 -11.66 13.95 14.46
C LEU A 394 -10.94 12.63 14.19
N ILE A 395 -11.20 12.07 13.01
CA ILE A 395 -10.52 10.95 12.40
C ILE A 395 -9.89 11.47 11.10
N THR A 396 -8.57 11.48 11.00
CA THR A 396 -7.85 11.98 9.82
C THR A 396 -7.93 11.02 8.64
N PHE A 397 -7.51 11.47 7.44
CA PHE A 397 -7.42 10.62 6.24
C PHE A 397 -6.56 9.37 6.46
N ASN A 398 -5.54 9.44 7.32
CA ASN A 398 -4.68 8.30 7.68
C ASN A 398 -5.22 7.51 8.91
N ASN A 399 -6.49 7.70 9.30
CA ASN A 399 -7.19 7.08 10.44
C ASN A 399 -6.65 7.44 11.85
N ARG A 400 -5.80 8.46 12.00
CA ARG A 400 -5.38 8.93 13.33
C ARG A 400 -6.57 9.62 14.01
N LYS A 401 -6.76 9.39 15.30
CA LYS A 401 -7.91 9.91 16.07
C LYS A 401 -7.45 10.85 17.17
N TYR A 402 -8.13 11.98 17.34
CA TYR A 402 -7.93 12.92 18.45
C TYR A 402 -9.18 13.78 18.70
N LYS A 403 -9.24 14.44 19.86
CA LYS A 403 -10.32 15.39 20.20
C LYS A 403 -9.98 16.77 19.65
N ASN A 404 -10.87 17.39 18.88
CA ASN A 404 -10.68 18.72 18.33
C ASN A 404 -11.23 19.79 19.29
N GLU A 405 -10.37 20.35 20.14
CA GLU A 405 -10.75 21.42 21.08
C GLU A 405 -10.74 22.80 20.42
N MET A 406 -11.73 23.03 19.56
CA MET A 406 -11.86 24.25 18.74
C MET A 406 -12.41 25.45 19.54
N PRO A 407 -11.93 26.69 19.29
CA PRO A 407 -12.59 27.92 19.75
C PRO A 407 -13.96 28.14 19.07
N LEU A 408 -14.93 28.72 19.79
CA LEU A 408 -16.24 29.05 19.20
C LEU A 408 -16.15 30.20 18.19
N SER A 409 -17.14 30.28 17.30
CA SER A 409 -17.28 31.27 16.22
C SER A 409 -16.19 31.30 15.14
N CYS A 410 -14.95 30.88 15.43
CA CYS A 410 -13.85 30.75 14.47
C CYS A 410 -14.15 29.82 13.29
N TYR A 411 -13.33 29.94 12.23
CA TYR A 411 -13.16 28.89 11.21
C TYR A 411 -11.88 28.07 11.49
N GLN A 412 -11.89 26.79 11.12
CA GLN A 412 -10.76 25.87 11.11
C GLN A 412 -10.64 25.20 9.73
N VAL A 413 -9.42 25.03 9.20
CA VAL A 413 -9.20 24.32 7.94
C VAL A 413 -9.22 22.81 8.17
N LEU A 414 -10.30 22.13 7.75
CA LEU A 414 -10.37 20.67 7.79
C LEU A 414 -9.48 20.05 6.71
N ALA A 415 -9.70 20.44 5.45
CA ALA A 415 -8.94 19.95 4.31
C ALA A 415 -8.93 21.01 3.20
N GLN A 416 -7.77 21.25 2.60
CA GLN A 416 -7.62 22.08 1.40
C GLN A 416 -6.63 21.45 0.44
N ASP A 417 -6.66 21.88 -0.82
CA ASP A 417 -5.58 21.63 -1.77
C ASP A 417 -4.31 22.39 -1.31
N CYS A 418 -3.17 21.70 -1.30
CA CYS A 418 -1.87 22.25 -0.90
C CYS A 418 -0.83 22.19 -2.05
N THR A 419 -1.30 22.08 -3.30
CA THR A 419 -0.49 22.25 -4.52
C THR A 419 -0.34 23.72 -4.90
N SER A 420 0.28 24.01 -6.05
CA SER A 420 0.34 25.35 -6.64
C SER A 420 -1.01 25.89 -7.13
N GLU A 421 -2.01 25.02 -7.27
CA GLU A 421 -3.36 25.35 -7.75
C GLU A 421 -4.35 25.06 -6.63
N LEU A 422 -4.81 26.08 -5.91
CA LEU A 422 -5.73 25.94 -4.78
C LEU A 422 -7.16 25.59 -5.26
N LYS A 423 -7.41 24.31 -5.56
CA LYS A 423 -8.70 23.85 -6.13
C LYS A 423 -9.87 23.88 -5.15
N PHE A 424 -9.62 23.70 -3.84
CA PHE A 424 -10.66 23.73 -2.81
C PHE A 424 -10.14 24.08 -1.42
N ILE A 425 -11.05 24.57 -0.58
CA ILE A 425 -10.92 24.64 0.89
C ILE A 425 -12.22 24.12 1.52
N VAL A 426 -12.12 23.23 2.51
CA VAL A 426 -13.21 22.84 3.42
C VAL A 426 -12.92 23.42 4.80
N LEU A 427 -13.75 24.37 5.23
CA LEU A 427 -13.71 25.01 6.53
C LEU A 427 -14.78 24.44 7.46
N LEU A 428 -14.41 24.20 8.72
CA LEU A 428 -15.34 23.96 9.83
C LEU A 428 -15.53 25.26 10.61
N LYS A 429 -16.76 25.56 11.04
CA LYS A 429 -17.07 26.52 12.10
C LYS A 429 -17.98 25.85 13.13
N ARG A 430 -17.81 26.20 14.41
CA ARG A 430 -18.75 25.85 15.47
C ARG A 430 -19.47 27.10 15.93
N ASP A 431 -20.79 27.10 15.83
CA ASP A 431 -21.63 28.23 16.22
C ASP A 431 -21.57 28.49 17.74
N GLN A 432 -21.83 29.74 18.15
CA GLN A 432 -21.80 30.17 19.55
C GLN A 432 -23.17 30.06 20.25
N ALA A 433 -24.29 30.07 19.53
CA ALA A 433 -25.63 29.98 20.11
C ALA A 433 -26.10 28.54 20.32
N GLN A 434 -25.76 27.62 19.41
CA GLN A 434 -26.18 26.21 19.47
C GLN A 434 -25.03 25.21 19.61
N GLU A 435 -23.76 25.65 19.60
CA GLU A 435 -22.56 24.79 19.53
C GLU A 435 -22.54 23.78 18.36
N GLN A 436 -23.36 23.98 17.32
CA GLN A 436 -23.47 23.08 16.18
C GLN A 436 -22.39 23.36 15.11
N ASN A 437 -22.10 22.34 14.30
CA ASN A 437 -21.08 22.40 13.25
C ASN A 437 -21.66 22.94 11.94
N LEU A 438 -20.98 23.93 11.36
CA LEU A 438 -21.22 24.47 10.02
C LEU A 438 -20.02 24.15 9.14
N ILE A 439 -20.25 23.90 7.86
CA ILE A 439 -19.21 23.72 6.85
C ILE A 439 -19.31 24.84 5.83
N ASN A 440 -18.19 25.50 5.52
CA ASN A 440 -18.08 26.33 4.32
C ASN A 440 -17.10 25.65 3.35
N VAL A 441 -17.54 25.38 2.12
CA VAL A 441 -16.75 24.73 1.07
C VAL A 441 -16.52 25.72 -0.06
N LYS A 442 -15.26 26.11 -0.28
CA LYS A 442 -14.86 27.00 -1.37
C LYS A 442 -14.25 26.18 -2.50
N ILE A 443 -14.70 26.38 -3.74
CA ILE A 443 -14.23 25.70 -4.95
C ILE A 443 -14.15 26.75 -6.06
N ALA A 444 -12.93 27.19 -6.40
CA ALA A 444 -12.70 28.37 -7.25
C ALA A 444 -13.49 29.61 -6.75
N ASP A 445 -14.37 30.15 -7.58
CA ASP A 445 -15.27 31.28 -7.30
C ASP A 445 -16.56 30.90 -6.54
N ILE A 446 -16.79 29.60 -6.32
CA ILE A 446 -18.05 29.06 -5.79
C ILE A 446 -17.92 28.80 -4.29
N ASP A 447 -18.91 29.28 -3.55
CA ASP A 447 -19.01 29.18 -2.10
C ASP A 447 -20.25 28.37 -1.71
N VAL A 448 -20.08 27.35 -0.86
CA VAL A 448 -21.19 26.49 -0.41
C VAL A 448 -21.18 26.34 1.10
N ASP A 449 -22.20 26.88 1.77
CA ASP A 449 -22.44 26.63 3.19
C ASP A 449 -23.36 25.42 3.38
N LEU A 450 -22.97 24.50 4.27
CA LEU A 450 -23.84 23.47 4.84
C LEU A 450 -24.00 23.74 6.34
N TYR A 451 -25.24 23.96 6.79
CA TYR A 451 -25.54 24.32 8.17
C TYR A 451 -26.88 23.71 8.63
N PRO A 452 -27.00 23.35 9.92
CA PRO A 452 -28.27 22.97 10.50
C PRO A 452 -29.18 24.19 10.74
N LYS A 453 -30.48 23.98 10.55
CA LYS A 453 -31.59 24.90 10.83
C LYS A 453 -32.80 24.05 11.19
N ASP A 454 -33.39 24.26 12.36
CA ASP A 454 -34.55 23.49 12.85
C ASP A 454 -34.34 21.95 12.82
N ASN A 455 -33.12 21.51 13.18
CA ASN A 455 -32.60 20.14 13.08
C ASN A 455 -32.49 19.54 11.66
N VAL A 456 -32.76 20.31 10.61
CA VAL A 456 -32.56 19.91 9.20
C VAL A 456 -31.27 20.51 8.67
N ILE A 457 -30.48 19.76 7.88
CA ILE A 457 -29.32 20.32 7.20
C ILE A 457 -29.80 21.08 5.96
N MET A 458 -29.50 22.38 5.94
CA MET A 458 -29.77 23.30 4.84
C MET A 458 -28.48 23.59 4.07
N VAL A 459 -28.64 24.16 2.87
CA VAL A 459 -27.52 24.53 2.00
C VAL A 459 -27.72 25.91 1.38
N LYS A 460 -26.65 26.70 1.35
CA LYS A 460 -26.53 27.90 0.52
C LYS A 460 -25.47 27.71 -0.54
N VAL A 461 -25.70 28.27 -1.73
CA VAL A 461 -24.71 28.37 -2.81
C VAL A 461 -24.57 29.84 -3.18
N ASN A 462 -23.36 30.39 -3.07
CA ASN A 462 -23.06 31.82 -3.26
C ASN A 462 -24.02 32.74 -2.46
N GLY A 463 -24.34 32.33 -1.23
CA GLY A 463 -25.26 33.02 -0.32
C GLY A 463 -26.76 32.70 -0.50
N VAL A 464 -27.18 32.14 -1.64
CA VAL A 464 -28.58 31.82 -1.94
C VAL A 464 -28.98 30.49 -1.32
N GLU A 465 -30.02 30.47 -0.48
CA GLU A 465 -30.53 29.24 0.17
C GLU A 465 -31.26 28.38 -0.86
N ILE A 466 -30.79 27.15 -1.09
CA ILE A 466 -31.39 26.22 -2.06
C ILE A 466 -32.39 25.32 -1.31
N PRO A 467 -33.70 25.36 -1.66
CA PRO A 467 -34.69 24.50 -1.04
C PRO A 467 -34.36 23.01 -1.23
N ILE A 468 -34.65 22.18 -0.23
CA ILE A 468 -34.39 20.73 -0.28
C ILE A 468 -35.18 20.05 -1.42
N SER A 469 -36.36 20.57 -1.75
CA SER A 469 -37.16 20.18 -2.93
C SER A 469 -36.44 20.36 -4.26
N ASN A 470 -35.41 21.21 -4.32
CA ASN A 470 -34.66 21.57 -5.52
C ASN A 470 -33.31 20.82 -5.57
N LEU A 471 -33.11 19.81 -4.72
CA LEU A 471 -31.99 18.89 -4.78
C LEU A 471 -32.35 17.65 -5.62
N PRO A 472 -31.46 17.12 -6.48
CA PRO A 472 -30.04 17.48 -6.60
C PRO A 472 -29.81 18.78 -7.38
N TYR A 473 -29.13 19.73 -6.74
CA TYR A 473 -28.62 20.93 -7.40
C TYR A 473 -27.34 20.57 -8.17
N GLN A 474 -27.23 21.04 -9.42
CA GLN A 474 -26.02 20.87 -10.22
C GLN A 474 -25.57 22.23 -10.73
N HIS A 475 -24.32 22.59 -10.43
CA HIS A 475 -23.78 23.92 -10.76
C HIS A 475 -23.63 24.06 -12.29
N PRO A 476 -23.89 25.24 -12.90
CA PRO A 476 -23.75 25.46 -14.34
C PRO A 476 -22.38 25.08 -14.93
N ALA A 477 -21.31 25.10 -14.10
CA ALA A 477 -19.98 24.60 -14.45
C ALA A 477 -19.90 23.06 -14.65
N GLY A 478 -21.02 22.32 -14.54
CA GLY A 478 -21.19 20.88 -14.74
C GLY A 478 -20.53 19.96 -13.70
N LYS A 479 -19.49 20.46 -13.02
CA LYS A 479 -18.50 19.71 -12.22
C LYS A 479 -18.82 19.59 -10.72
N ILE A 480 -19.89 20.21 -10.25
CA ILE A 480 -20.28 20.22 -8.82
C ILE A 480 -21.76 19.85 -8.73
N GLN A 481 -22.06 18.84 -7.91
CA GLN A 481 -23.42 18.39 -7.60
C GLN A 481 -23.62 18.38 -6.10
N ILE A 482 -24.79 18.84 -5.63
CA ILE A 482 -25.21 18.84 -4.23
C ILE A 482 -26.52 18.07 -4.16
N ARG A 483 -26.63 17.09 -3.26
CA ARG A 483 -27.78 16.18 -3.18
C ARG A 483 -28.10 15.81 -1.73
N GLN A 484 -29.38 15.59 -1.44
CA GLN A 484 -29.79 15.01 -0.17
C GLN A 484 -29.30 13.56 -0.06
N ARG A 485 -28.94 13.13 1.16
CA ARG A 485 -28.51 11.77 1.47
C ARG A 485 -29.01 11.39 2.87
N GLY A 486 -30.20 10.79 2.92
CA GLY A 486 -30.90 10.55 4.19
C GLY A 486 -31.26 11.87 4.86
N GLN A 487 -30.87 12.04 6.11
CA GLN A 487 -31.07 13.27 6.89
C GLN A 487 -29.97 14.33 6.70
N GLY A 488 -28.95 14.05 5.87
CA GLY A 488 -27.84 14.96 5.59
C GLY A 488 -27.77 15.42 4.13
N ILE A 489 -26.86 16.35 3.85
CA ILE A 489 -26.54 16.82 2.49
C ILE A 489 -25.13 16.36 2.09
N ALA A 490 -24.96 15.94 0.84
CA ALA A 490 -23.70 15.58 0.22
C ALA A 490 -23.38 16.48 -0.97
N LEU A 491 -22.22 17.14 -0.95
CA LEU A 491 -21.58 17.80 -2.10
C LEU A 491 -20.59 16.82 -2.74
N ASN A 492 -20.57 16.76 -4.07
CA ASN A 492 -19.64 15.95 -4.86
C ASN A 492 -19.00 16.86 -5.95
N ALA A 493 -17.67 16.99 -5.96
CA ALA A 493 -16.93 17.83 -6.89
C ALA A 493 -15.58 17.17 -7.32
N PRO A 494 -15.61 15.96 -7.91
CA PRO A 494 -14.43 15.10 -8.04
C PRO A 494 -13.34 15.67 -8.97
N SER A 495 -13.68 16.52 -9.94
CA SER A 495 -12.70 17.20 -10.80
C SER A 495 -11.86 18.24 -10.05
N HIS A 496 -12.32 18.68 -8.88
CA HIS A 496 -11.63 19.64 -8.02
C HIS A 496 -10.98 18.96 -6.80
N GLY A 497 -10.92 17.62 -6.77
CA GLY A 497 -10.30 16.85 -5.69
C GLY A 497 -11.28 16.32 -4.64
N LEU A 498 -12.47 16.90 -4.52
CA LEU A 498 -13.47 16.53 -3.51
C LEU A 498 -14.41 15.41 -4.01
N GLN A 499 -14.11 14.18 -3.60
CA GLN A 499 -14.96 13.03 -3.91
C GLN A 499 -16.33 13.14 -3.23
N GLU A 500 -16.38 13.61 -1.99
CA GLU A 500 -17.61 13.85 -1.21
C GLU A 500 -17.33 14.75 0.00
N VAL A 501 -18.11 15.81 0.20
CA VAL A 501 -18.25 16.49 1.50
C VAL A 501 -19.66 16.25 1.98
N PHE A 502 -19.84 15.83 3.23
CA PHE A 502 -21.14 15.43 3.77
C PHE A 502 -21.32 15.92 5.20
N LEU A 503 -22.54 16.38 5.51
CA LEU A 503 -22.97 16.79 6.85
C LEU A 503 -24.33 16.16 7.18
N ASP A 504 -24.42 15.52 8.35
CA ASP A 504 -25.67 15.26 9.07
C ASP A 504 -25.54 15.74 10.54
N GLN A 505 -26.61 15.60 11.34
CA GLN A 505 -26.63 16.00 12.76
C GLN A 505 -25.53 15.36 13.63
N ASN A 506 -24.99 14.21 13.23
CA ASN A 506 -24.10 13.36 14.04
C ASN A 506 -22.66 13.37 13.52
N ALA A 507 -22.46 13.54 12.21
CA ALA A 507 -21.18 13.39 11.55
C ALA A 507 -20.98 14.34 10.37
N LEU A 508 -19.79 14.96 10.36
CA LEU A 508 -19.19 15.59 9.19
C LEU A 508 -18.22 14.61 8.55
N LYS A 509 -18.17 14.55 7.22
CA LYS A 509 -17.24 13.71 6.46
C LYS A 509 -16.67 14.44 5.25
N VAL A 510 -15.36 14.31 5.04
CA VAL A 510 -14.66 14.77 3.84
C VAL A 510 -13.98 13.57 3.19
N LYS A 511 -14.20 13.39 1.89
CA LYS A 511 -13.54 12.36 1.08
C LYS A 511 -12.84 13.01 -0.10
N VAL A 512 -11.57 12.70 -0.28
CA VAL A 512 -10.78 13.18 -1.42
C VAL A 512 -10.50 12.06 -2.42
N VAL A 513 -10.55 12.40 -3.71
CA VAL A 513 -10.25 11.49 -4.82
C VAL A 513 -8.82 10.97 -4.74
N ASP A 514 -8.54 9.82 -5.36
CA ASP A 514 -7.25 9.14 -5.22
C ASP A 514 -6.05 9.99 -5.66
N TRP A 515 -6.21 10.89 -6.65
CA TRP A 515 -5.12 11.76 -7.11
C TRP A 515 -4.80 12.92 -6.15
N MET A 516 -5.63 13.21 -5.13
CA MET A 516 -5.31 14.19 -4.07
C MET A 516 -4.47 13.61 -2.92
N LYS A 517 -4.18 12.30 -2.92
CA LYS A 517 -3.38 11.65 -1.87
C LYS A 517 -1.96 12.21 -1.84
N GLY A 518 -1.51 12.64 -0.66
CA GLY A 518 -0.25 13.36 -0.42
C GLY A 518 -0.30 14.88 -0.65
N GLN A 519 -1.34 15.37 -1.33
CA GLN A 519 -1.48 16.76 -1.79
C GLN A 519 -2.41 17.62 -0.92
N THR A 520 -3.17 17.02 0.01
CA THR A 520 -4.01 17.77 0.95
C THR A 520 -3.22 18.34 2.12
N CYS A 521 -3.76 19.37 2.76
CA CYS A 521 -3.37 19.83 4.09
C CYS A 521 -4.58 20.36 4.87
N GLY A 522 -4.42 20.63 6.17
CA GLY A 522 -5.51 20.85 7.12
C GLY A 522 -5.53 19.80 8.23
N LEU A 523 -6.50 19.91 9.15
CA LEU A 523 -6.70 18.98 10.28
C LEU A 523 -6.87 17.51 9.87
N CYS A 524 -7.41 17.26 8.67
CA CYS A 524 -7.59 15.93 8.11
C CYS A 524 -6.28 15.26 7.63
N GLY A 525 -5.15 15.99 7.63
CA GLY A 525 -3.85 15.46 7.21
C GLY A 525 -3.65 15.38 5.70
N LYS A 526 -2.67 14.57 5.28
CA LYS A 526 -2.16 14.48 3.90
C LYS A 526 -2.76 13.38 3.03
N ALA A 527 -3.47 12.41 3.61
CA ALA A 527 -3.92 11.20 2.91
C ALA A 527 -2.79 10.36 2.24
N ASP A 528 -1.55 10.49 2.71
CA ASP A 528 -0.36 9.77 2.25
C ASP A 528 -0.11 8.42 2.98
N GLY A 529 -0.79 8.21 4.11
CA GLY A 529 -0.62 7.05 4.98
C GLY A 529 0.50 7.17 6.04
N GLU A 530 1.23 8.28 6.15
CA GLU A 530 2.28 8.47 7.17
C GLU A 530 1.70 8.94 8.52
N VAL A 531 1.16 7.98 9.27
CA VAL A 531 0.47 8.19 10.56
C VAL A 531 1.32 8.85 11.66
N ARG A 532 2.66 8.83 11.57
CA ARG A 532 3.54 9.31 12.66
C ARG A 532 3.69 10.83 12.64
N GLN A 533 3.86 11.40 11.44
CA GLN A 533 4.02 12.84 11.22
C GLN A 533 2.70 13.57 10.93
N GLU A 534 1.56 12.91 11.17
CA GLU A 534 0.20 13.43 10.91
C GLU A 534 -0.05 14.85 11.42
N PHE A 535 0.47 15.19 12.60
CA PHE A 535 0.27 16.47 13.28
C PHE A 535 1.14 17.58 12.66
N ARG A 536 1.00 17.78 11.35
CA ARG A 536 1.79 18.73 10.56
C ARG A 536 1.06 20.06 10.39
N THR A 537 1.64 21.12 10.95
CA THR A 537 1.07 22.48 11.03
C THR A 537 1.27 23.26 9.73
N PRO A 538 0.60 24.43 9.53
CA PRO A 538 0.74 25.23 8.30
C PRO A 538 2.19 25.65 8.00
N ASN A 539 2.98 26.00 9.02
CA ASN A 539 4.41 26.29 8.91
C ASN A 539 5.29 25.02 8.72
N LYS A 540 4.70 23.92 8.22
CA LYS A 540 5.35 22.65 7.85
C LYS A 540 6.04 21.90 9.00
N ARG A 541 5.93 22.36 10.25
CA ARG A 541 6.44 21.70 11.47
C ARG A 541 5.56 20.52 11.87
N VAL A 542 6.08 19.63 12.72
CA VAL A 542 5.32 18.51 13.31
C VAL A 542 5.27 18.69 14.82
N THR A 543 4.07 18.83 15.39
CA THR A 543 3.88 18.93 16.84
C THR A 543 3.77 17.53 17.45
N LYS A 544 4.00 17.45 18.77
CA LYS A 544 3.70 16.21 19.54
C LYS A 544 2.29 16.24 20.13
N ASP A 545 1.80 17.43 20.47
CA ASP A 545 0.47 17.65 21.02
C ASP A 545 -0.61 17.80 19.91
N ALA A 546 -1.76 17.17 20.16
CA ALA A 546 -2.93 17.21 19.30
C ALA A 546 -3.71 18.54 19.41
N VAL A 547 -3.66 19.21 20.56
CA VAL A 547 -4.39 20.47 20.78
C VAL A 547 -3.62 21.62 20.13
N SER A 548 -2.30 21.72 20.32
CA SER A 548 -1.40 22.58 19.54
C SER A 548 -1.58 22.38 18.02
N TYR A 549 -1.65 21.12 17.54
CA TYR A 549 -1.95 20.82 16.14
C TYR A 549 -3.32 21.39 15.70
N ALA A 550 -4.37 21.15 16.49
CA ALA A 550 -5.73 21.63 16.20
C ALA A 550 -5.80 23.17 16.13
N HIS A 551 -5.13 23.85 17.06
CA HIS A 551 -5.11 25.32 17.15
C HIS A 551 -4.33 25.95 16.00
N SER A 552 -3.28 25.30 15.51
CA SER A 552 -2.48 25.80 14.36
C SER A 552 -3.27 25.96 13.06
N TRP A 553 -4.41 25.27 12.90
CA TRP A 553 -5.28 25.35 11.72
C TRP A 553 -6.51 26.26 11.91
N VAL A 554 -6.57 27.05 12.99
CA VAL A 554 -7.59 28.09 13.20
C VAL A 554 -7.30 29.29 12.29
N VAL A 555 -8.31 29.73 11.55
CA VAL A 555 -8.27 30.95 10.73
C VAL A 555 -8.62 32.14 11.62
N SER A 556 -7.59 32.83 12.13
CA SER A 556 -7.72 34.04 12.95
C SER A 556 -8.15 35.27 12.15
N GLY A 557 -8.64 36.32 12.84
CA GLY A 557 -9.16 37.55 12.23
C GLY A 557 -10.68 37.69 12.38
N LYS A 558 -11.34 38.35 11.43
CA LYS A 558 -12.81 38.61 11.45
C LYS A 558 -13.67 37.34 11.60
N SER A 559 -13.14 36.21 11.18
CA SER A 559 -13.70 34.86 11.37
C SER A 559 -13.87 34.47 12.84
N CYS A 560 -13.03 34.95 13.75
CA CYS A 560 -13.02 34.61 15.18
C CYS A 560 -13.66 35.70 16.06
N ARG A 561 -14.70 36.38 15.57
CA ARG A 561 -15.44 37.42 16.29
C ARG A 561 -16.56 36.79 17.13
N ASP A 562 -16.65 37.11 18.42
CA ASP A 562 -17.83 36.84 19.24
C ASP A 562 -18.86 37.99 19.17
N ALA A 563 -20.04 37.79 19.76
CA ALA A 563 -21.11 38.78 19.79
C ALA A 563 -20.78 40.07 20.59
N SER A 564 -19.67 40.09 21.34
CA SER A 564 -19.15 41.29 22.02
C SER A 564 -18.02 42.00 21.26
N GLU A 565 -17.73 41.56 20.03
CA GLU A 565 -16.60 41.98 19.19
C GLU A 565 -15.21 41.57 19.69
N CYS A 566 -15.09 40.69 20.69
CA CYS A 566 -13.76 40.18 21.01
C CYS A 566 -13.28 39.19 19.94
N TYR A 567 -12.00 39.28 19.58
CA TYR A 567 -11.35 38.38 18.62
C TYR A 567 -10.28 37.51 19.29
N ILE A 568 -10.11 36.30 18.76
CA ILE A 568 -8.98 35.42 19.07
C ILE A 568 -7.91 35.54 17.97
N LYS A 569 -6.65 35.73 18.39
CA LYS A 569 -5.44 35.70 17.55
C LYS A 569 -4.55 34.50 17.89
N LEU A 570 -3.65 34.16 16.96
CA LEU A 570 -2.54 33.22 17.18
C LEU A 570 -1.28 34.02 17.47
N GLU A 571 -0.57 33.70 18.55
CA GLU A 571 0.57 34.49 19.04
C GLU A 571 1.65 33.62 19.71
N SER A 572 2.91 34.05 19.64
CA SER A 572 4.02 33.47 20.39
C SER A 572 3.99 33.94 21.85
N VAL A 573 3.96 33.00 22.80
CA VAL A 573 3.83 33.32 24.22
C VAL A 573 5.17 33.22 24.93
N LYS A 574 5.47 34.17 25.83
CA LYS A 574 6.61 34.08 26.75
C LYS A 574 6.32 33.03 27.82
N LEU A 575 7.30 32.22 28.18
CA LEU A 575 7.27 31.38 29.38
C LEU A 575 7.56 32.24 30.63
N GLU A 576 6.69 32.15 31.64
CA GLU A 576 6.82 32.92 32.89
C GLU A 576 7.80 32.25 33.88
N LYS A 577 7.91 30.93 33.82
CA LYS A 577 8.87 30.12 34.58
C LYS A 577 10.30 30.49 34.20
N GLN A 578 11.15 30.78 35.19
CA GLN A 578 12.59 30.95 35.00
C GLN A 578 13.22 29.67 34.45
N VAL A 579 14.11 29.81 33.46
CA VAL A 579 14.80 28.69 32.81
C VAL A 579 16.30 28.98 32.78
N MET A 580 17.08 28.05 33.34
CA MET A 580 18.53 28.02 33.19
C MET A 580 18.91 27.09 32.02
N LEU A 581 19.56 27.64 31.00
CA LEU A 581 20.11 26.87 29.88
C LEU A 581 21.60 27.17 29.74
N HIS A 582 22.41 26.11 29.66
CA HIS A 582 23.88 26.21 29.61
C HIS A 582 24.51 27.06 30.75
N GLY A 583 23.82 27.19 31.89
CA GLY A 583 24.25 27.99 33.04
C GLY A 583 23.82 29.46 33.02
N GLN A 584 23.04 29.91 32.04
CA GLN A 584 22.53 31.29 31.93
C GLN A 584 21.00 31.36 32.07
N GLU A 585 20.50 32.41 32.72
CA GLU A 585 19.07 32.72 32.74
C GLU A 585 18.59 33.08 31.33
N SER A 586 17.49 32.45 30.91
CA SER A 586 16.96 32.56 29.54
C SER A 586 15.49 32.97 29.52
N LYS A 587 15.15 33.91 28.63
CA LYS A 587 13.79 34.25 28.23
C LYS A 587 13.34 33.27 27.13
N CYS A 588 12.28 32.51 27.37
CA CYS A 588 11.77 31.54 26.40
C CYS A 588 10.44 32.00 25.77
N TYR A 589 10.29 31.78 24.46
CA TYR A 589 9.10 32.14 23.66
C TYR A 589 8.62 30.96 22.82
N SER A 590 7.30 30.79 22.65
CA SER A 590 6.75 29.63 21.97
C SER A 590 6.95 29.70 20.45
N VAL A 591 7.52 28.65 19.87
CA VAL A 591 7.71 28.50 18.41
C VAL A 591 6.54 27.77 17.73
N GLU A 592 5.60 27.30 18.53
CA GLU A 592 4.25 26.92 18.14
C GLU A 592 3.31 28.05 18.62
N PRO A 593 2.43 28.60 17.76
CA PRO A 593 1.55 29.70 18.15
C PRO A 593 0.41 29.22 19.06
N VAL A 594 0.04 30.05 20.03
CA VAL A 594 -1.02 29.79 21.00
C VAL A 594 -2.20 30.74 20.78
N LEU A 595 -3.43 30.23 20.93
CA LEU A 595 -4.63 31.07 20.85
C LEU A 595 -4.70 32.04 22.05
N ARG A 596 -4.82 33.33 21.78
CA ARG A 596 -4.98 34.40 22.78
C ARG A 596 -6.11 35.35 22.39
N CYS A 597 -6.78 35.93 23.38
CA CYS A 597 -7.69 37.04 23.14
C CYS A 597 -6.90 38.29 22.72
N LEU A 598 -7.52 39.25 22.04
CA LEU A 598 -6.94 40.58 21.87
C LEU A 598 -6.81 41.33 23.22
N PRO A 599 -5.92 42.35 23.31
CA PRO A 599 -5.87 43.29 24.43
C PRO A 599 -7.26 43.88 24.75
N GLY A 600 -7.50 44.19 26.02
CA GLY A 600 -8.80 44.64 26.53
C GLY A 600 -9.77 43.50 26.88
N CYS A 601 -9.70 42.35 26.19
CA CYS A 601 -10.55 41.20 26.48
C CYS A 601 -10.04 40.30 27.62
N MET A 602 -10.96 39.57 28.26
CA MET A 602 -10.64 38.44 29.15
C MET A 602 -11.01 37.09 28.52
N PRO A 603 -10.23 36.01 28.74
CA PRO A 603 -10.68 34.65 28.41
C PRO A 603 -11.83 34.21 29.33
N VAL A 604 -12.77 33.45 28.79
CA VAL A 604 -13.86 32.78 29.55
C VAL A 604 -13.81 31.26 29.46
N ARG A 605 -13.15 30.71 28.42
CA ARG A 605 -12.86 29.28 28.28
C ARG A 605 -11.41 29.11 27.83
N THR A 606 -10.67 28.22 28.48
CA THR A 606 -9.26 27.93 28.18
C THR A 606 -9.01 26.42 28.13
N THR A 607 -7.87 26.01 27.57
CA THR A 607 -7.37 24.63 27.62
C THR A 607 -5.82 24.63 27.68
N PRO A 608 -5.18 23.71 28.42
CA PRO A 608 -3.73 23.57 28.40
C PRO A 608 -3.23 22.97 27.08
N VAL A 609 -2.12 23.51 26.55
CA VAL A 609 -1.47 23.04 25.31
C VAL A 609 0.03 22.85 25.53
N THR A 610 0.63 21.77 25.01
CA THR A 610 2.07 21.47 25.22
C THR A 610 2.91 21.90 24.02
N VAL A 611 3.36 23.15 24.06
CA VAL A 611 4.08 23.81 22.95
C VAL A 611 5.60 23.71 23.08
N GLY A 612 6.27 23.81 21.93
CA GLY A 612 7.72 24.01 21.88
C GLY A 612 8.12 25.46 22.15
N TYR A 613 9.18 25.66 22.91
CA TYR A 613 9.79 26.96 23.19
C TYR A 613 11.21 27.05 22.65
N HIS A 614 11.58 28.24 22.17
CA HIS A 614 12.95 28.65 21.92
C HIS A 614 13.39 29.61 23.03
N CYS A 615 14.62 29.48 23.50
CA CYS A 615 15.13 30.20 24.66
C CYS A 615 16.40 30.98 24.33
N LEU A 616 16.47 32.21 24.86
CA LEU A 616 17.50 33.19 24.55
C LEU A 616 18.00 33.83 25.86
N PRO A 617 19.31 34.09 26.04
CA PRO A 617 19.83 34.73 27.25
C PRO A 617 19.12 36.05 27.57
N ILE A 618 18.97 36.39 28.85
CA ILE A 618 18.26 37.60 29.29
C ILE A 618 18.77 38.86 28.59
N ASP A 619 20.07 38.99 28.37
CA ASP A 619 20.72 40.19 27.83
C ASP A 619 20.70 40.29 26.29
N SER A 620 20.00 39.36 25.62
CA SER A 620 19.89 39.38 24.15
C SER A 620 18.98 40.53 23.66
N ASN A 621 19.62 41.57 23.11
CA ASN A 621 18.96 42.73 22.50
C ASN A 621 18.27 42.40 21.17
N LEU A 622 17.17 41.65 21.23
CA LEU A 622 16.27 41.39 20.11
C LEU A 622 15.18 42.46 20.04
N ASN A 623 15.26 43.34 19.03
CA ASN A 623 14.24 44.35 18.76
C ASN A 623 12.87 43.69 18.51
N MET A 624 11.97 43.85 19.48
CA MET A 624 10.72 43.09 19.61
C MET A 624 9.73 43.27 18.45
N SER A 625 9.77 44.41 17.76
CA SER A 625 8.85 44.73 16.66
C SER A 625 9.15 44.00 15.34
N GLY A 626 10.40 43.60 15.08
CA GLY A 626 10.82 43.08 13.76
C GLY A 626 11.01 41.57 13.67
N SER A 627 11.24 40.87 14.79
CA SER A 627 11.76 39.48 14.78
C SER A 627 10.72 38.40 15.11
N LEU A 628 9.50 38.79 15.54
CA LEU A 628 8.41 37.88 15.93
C LEU A 628 7.87 37.01 14.79
N SER A 629 8.13 37.37 13.53
CA SER A 629 7.89 36.50 12.37
C SER A 629 8.84 35.29 12.34
N SER A 630 10.09 35.47 12.78
CA SER A 630 11.13 34.44 12.73
C SER A 630 11.08 33.43 13.88
N ILE A 631 10.33 33.71 14.96
CA ILE A 631 10.28 32.83 16.14
C ILE A 631 9.72 31.44 15.77
N TYR A 632 8.75 31.40 14.87
CA TYR A 632 8.13 30.17 14.35
C TYR A 632 9.08 29.31 13.50
N GLU A 633 10.30 29.78 13.23
CA GLU A 633 11.35 29.04 12.51
C GLU A 633 12.52 28.60 13.42
N LYS A 634 12.57 29.02 14.69
CA LYS A 634 13.67 28.67 15.62
C LYS A 634 13.58 27.24 16.17
N SER A 635 14.66 26.76 16.78
CA SER A 635 14.72 25.43 17.42
C SER A 635 13.69 25.26 18.53
N ILE A 636 13.42 24.01 18.92
CA ILE A 636 12.69 23.70 20.14
C ILE A 636 13.72 23.23 21.16
N ASP A 637 14.01 24.09 22.13
CA ASP A 637 15.03 23.84 23.15
C ASP A 637 14.40 23.15 24.36
N LEU A 638 13.13 23.43 24.64
CA LEU A 638 12.30 22.72 25.62
C LEU A 638 10.82 22.67 25.18
N ARG A 639 10.03 21.83 25.84
CA ARG A 639 8.56 21.81 25.74
C ARG A 639 7.94 22.00 27.10
N GLU A 640 6.97 22.91 27.19
CA GLU A 640 6.27 23.25 28.42
C GLU A 640 4.79 23.52 28.14
N THR A 641 3.99 23.58 29.19
CA THR A 641 2.54 23.84 29.06
C THR A 641 2.26 25.34 28.96
N ALA A 642 1.45 25.73 27.97
CA ALA A 642 0.86 27.05 27.85
C ALA A 642 -0.67 26.98 28.02
N VAL A 643 -1.31 28.12 28.27
CA VAL A 643 -2.78 28.24 28.33
C VAL A 643 -3.28 28.83 27.01
N ALA A 644 -4.06 28.07 26.26
CA ALA A 644 -4.74 28.53 25.04
C ALA A 644 -6.16 29.01 25.36
N HIS A 645 -6.60 30.09 24.69
CA HIS A 645 -7.91 30.71 24.88
C HIS A 645 -8.90 30.15 23.83
N LEU A 646 -10.02 29.57 24.28
CA LEU A 646 -11.05 28.96 23.44
C LEU A 646 -12.31 29.82 23.29
N ALA A 647 -12.54 30.75 24.21
CA ALA A 647 -13.56 31.78 24.13
C ALA A 647 -13.12 32.98 24.97
N CYS A 648 -13.54 34.17 24.55
CA CYS A 648 -13.23 35.43 25.19
C CYS A 648 -14.52 36.14 25.61
N ARG A 649 -14.37 37.30 26.27
CA ARG A 649 -15.39 38.34 26.38
C ARG A 649 -14.69 39.70 26.37
N CYS A 650 -15.35 40.70 25.82
CA CYS A 650 -14.96 42.08 26.06
C CYS A 650 -15.14 42.47 27.53
N THR A 651 -14.39 43.48 27.95
CA THR A 651 -14.53 44.14 29.25
C THR A 651 -15.12 45.54 29.06
N ALA A 652 -15.36 46.29 30.14
CA ALA A 652 -15.75 47.70 30.05
C ALA A 652 -14.67 48.60 29.38
N GLN A 653 -13.49 48.08 29.09
CA GLN A 653 -12.37 48.77 28.43
C GLN A 653 -12.24 48.39 26.93
N CYS A 654 -13.26 47.74 26.35
CA CYS A 654 -13.30 47.35 24.93
C CYS A 654 -14.20 48.23 24.05
N ALA A 655 -14.85 49.25 24.62
CA ALA A 655 -15.75 50.17 23.93
C ALA A 655 -15.01 51.44 23.50
#